data_AF-A0A968NDX2-F1
#
_entry.id   AF-A0A968NDX2-F1
#
_cell.length_a   1.000
_cell.length_b   1.000
_cell.length_c   1.000
_cell.angle_alpha   90.00
_cell.angle_beta   90.00
_cell.angle_gamma   90.00
#
_symmetry.space_group_name_H-M   'P 1'
#
loop_
_entity.id
_entity.type
_entity.pdbx_description
1 polymer ?
#
loop_
_entity_poly.entity_id
_entity_poly.type
_entity_poly.pdbx_seq_one_letter_code
_entity_poly.pdbx_strand_id
1 'polypeptide(L)'
;VRAVWDPPATTASAPEPPPSMIERLAQAVAHTAGGAVEPADRDDAMPQPDPDATTYVVIHKHDREAQQYGKTYTFGSRAGGSSKQLADDLDQLATGGKPVQFIIYRPDPYYAFTAWATVVNVQTHQAADGEQVWQADLQQYEFPHPVPAKDLANEIGWLSRGLAIAFRGISIRKISPEEVATIMAAGQRVPPPQAVAHTAGGGEDETGEVTGTAAGLSGEDQIRIALQEIEQHDGTATIQQIYNAISRHIGKPLSEQGRASLRFFINKVAVERGYVYPHDPEHPGWRITPEGREWLVSYLGNTATAGAKLSMADAAYEVLRKIGGGPLHLPDILAQALAQGLIAPSGATPQLSLSTALRRDNRFTNLGENRWVLAPFVDPGKEPDDALNDPYTPRIYAAENASFWRIHFPSEHWAEAHARGIIAINLSNSEEGPNAKRFNQIKPGDRIVAYVQKGRIGGIGIVTRAAYDVASSPLQTKSAASFDAAYPHRLDVAWSDELSEPVDLLPRLKQHETLYSHLRYTQTVKPLPLEEYTTLLSLLAVDDPAAPIIAPPHLLPLPLSAYADFAQQLEEHQAYTADDLHALAVQTMLDFDADSDADSFVTLLQQLRLLTSEVGAGYRLQAYVRGEPTALLRLMALAYLHPSSPAATTYDLPACTLIPHLRASTDRPDRASSTPALGPAAQHLRAWYAEAGLIAVDGTHWQLTHDALTPLAGSDPTTVLYNQFLRALLAAQDHAPADLAPVPIDAPLPAISALAQRLRELDADLIVDEQIVKRICRSLLAGRHVVLSGPPGTGKTELARRLPALLWREEPQSFTRLSTSLNAPPVQEVTEQRHGYAVELVTATEDWGVRDVVGGIGPRLDGDGSSATLRYVIEHGHLTRTVLRHFAGTEHGRRLPTSAAPQRHDYRDPSHQRYRGIWLVIDEFTRAPIDAAFGSLLTTLSGGEHALLAVPTANGIEQPIPLPRDFRIIGTLNSFDRHFLNEMSEALKRRFDFIDVLPPHPRDEPYEQGIAIKQALRRLAASGLAPISSTGEPAAYTWPGILTVRPGDVQGRIRYTWHSDNAELHATLASFWQIFRAIRIFRQLGTAQAVAVYINLFTGYVLGMTWAEALDTALADALADQLQVLTRDEQRTLDAYVEHAAHADQFSAAITAIFAELPSGRRVTFLYALRAADQQRNGSSDIEVNSSTAPEPAQLARVFALGEPLQLPPAGAFLSRLRDLIGERGL
;
A
#
# COMPACT_ATOMS: atom_id res chain seq x y z
N VAL A 1 27.05 25.30 -20.69
CA VAL A 1 25.61 25.13 -20.33
C VAL A 1 24.70 26.05 -21.17
N ARG A 2 24.99 26.26 -22.47
CA ARG A 2 24.14 27.12 -23.35
C ARG A 2 24.00 26.60 -24.79
N ALA A 3 24.22 25.29 -25.01
CA ALA A 3 24.30 24.72 -26.36
C ALA A 3 23.59 23.35 -26.50
N VAL A 4 22.47 23.12 -25.81
CA VAL A 4 21.71 21.84 -25.90
C VAL A 4 20.22 22.05 -26.26
N TRP A 5 19.81 23.26 -26.67
CA TRP A 5 18.45 23.51 -27.14
C TRP A 5 18.49 24.19 -28.50
N ASP A 6 18.55 23.40 -29.57
CA ASP A 6 17.80 23.59 -30.82
C ASP A 6 17.97 22.35 -31.74
N PRO A 7 16.95 21.92 -32.50
CA PRO A 7 17.02 20.74 -33.36
C PRO A 7 17.50 21.10 -34.77
N PRO A 8 18.27 20.25 -35.49
CA PRO A 8 18.54 20.48 -36.90
C PRO A 8 17.68 19.59 -37.81
N ALA A 9 17.16 20.20 -38.87
CA ALA A 9 16.54 19.55 -40.01
C ALA A 9 17.59 18.96 -40.97
N THR A 10 17.28 17.76 -41.48
CA THR A 10 17.63 17.13 -42.77
C THR A 10 19.01 17.32 -43.45
N THR A 11 19.64 16.15 -43.68
CA THR A 11 20.43 15.70 -44.84
C THR A 11 21.68 16.49 -45.28
N ALA A 12 22.87 15.96 -44.96
CA ALA A 12 23.96 15.66 -45.91
C ALA A 12 25.19 15.13 -45.15
N SER A 13 25.88 14.16 -45.75
CA SER A 13 27.08 13.45 -45.29
C SER A 13 28.29 14.35 -45.02
N ALA A 14 28.95 14.20 -43.85
CA ALA A 14 30.32 14.65 -43.57
C ALA A 14 30.88 13.95 -42.29
N PRO A 15 32.18 14.08 -41.95
CA PRO A 15 33.18 13.02 -41.73
C PRO A 15 33.30 12.51 -40.26
N GLU A 16 34.12 11.48 -40.04
CA GLU A 16 34.34 10.83 -38.73
C GLU A 16 34.67 11.81 -37.58
N PRO A 17 34.13 11.58 -36.36
CA PRO A 17 34.34 12.46 -35.22
C PRO A 17 35.67 12.16 -34.49
N PRO A 18 36.25 13.13 -33.77
CA PRO A 18 37.47 12.93 -32.99
C PRO A 18 37.20 12.10 -31.72
N PRO A 19 38.22 11.44 -31.15
CA PRO A 19 38.08 10.50 -30.05
C PRO A 19 37.56 11.13 -28.75
N SER A 20 36.80 10.33 -28.02
CA SER A 20 35.96 10.72 -26.89
C SER A 20 36.78 11.03 -25.62
N MET A 21 36.16 11.75 -24.67
CA MET A 21 36.75 12.10 -23.37
C MET A 21 37.13 10.85 -22.55
N ILE A 22 36.51 9.70 -22.82
CA ILE A 22 36.80 8.41 -22.18
C ILE A 22 38.14 7.83 -22.68
N GLU A 23 38.48 8.00 -23.96
CA GLU A 23 39.78 7.57 -24.51
C GLU A 23 40.92 8.45 -24.02
N ARG A 24 40.67 9.75 -23.77
CA ARG A 24 41.66 10.64 -23.15
C ARG A 24 41.87 10.34 -21.67
N LEU A 25 40.84 9.88 -20.96
CA LEU A 25 40.93 9.41 -19.58
C LEU A 25 41.65 8.05 -19.48
N ALA A 26 41.44 7.15 -20.45
CA ALA A 26 42.16 5.88 -20.52
C ALA A 26 43.68 6.07 -20.78
N GLN A 27 44.06 7.08 -21.58
CA GLN A 27 45.48 7.41 -21.82
C GLN A 27 46.13 8.20 -20.67
N ALA A 28 45.35 8.91 -19.84
CA ALA A 28 45.87 9.64 -18.68
C ALA A 28 46.13 8.72 -17.46
N VAL A 29 45.44 7.58 -17.35
CA VAL A 29 45.64 6.60 -16.26
C VAL A 29 46.87 5.70 -16.51
N ALA A 30 47.40 5.66 -17.74
CA ALA A 30 48.57 4.86 -18.08
C ALA A 30 49.93 5.47 -17.66
N HIS A 31 49.96 6.68 -17.07
CA HIS A 31 51.21 7.39 -16.76
C HIS A 31 51.50 7.64 -15.26
N THR A 32 50.75 7.06 -14.33
CA THR A 32 50.93 7.26 -12.87
C THR A 32 51.02 5.98 -12.04
N ALA A 33 51.35 4.84 -12.66
CA ALA A 33 51.70 3.61 -11.95
C ALA A 33 53.21 3.34 -12.06
N GLY A 34 53.98 3.90 -11.13
CA GLY A 34 55.40 3.61 -10.95
C GLY A 34 55.73 3.61 -9.47
N GLY A 35 55.70 2.42 -8.84
CA GLY A 35 56.16 2.21 -7.48
C GLY A 35 55.13 1.53 -6.57
N ALA A 36 54.81 0.27 -6.84
CA ALA A 36 54.31 -0.64 -5.82
C ALA A 36 55.01 -1.99 -5.99
N VAL A 37 55.53 -2.46 -4.87
CA VAL A 37 56.37 -3.64 -4.65
C VAL A 37 55.67 -4.91 -5.12
N GLU A 38 56.42 -5.83 -5.74
CA GLU A 38 55.94 -7.18 -6.10
C GLU A 38 55.35 -7.92 -4.87
N PRO A 39 54.30 -8.75 -5.05
CA PRO A 39 53.76 -9.55 -3.97
C PRO A 39 54.77 -10.66 -3.62
N ALA A 40 55.29 -10.62 -2.40
CA ALA A 40 56.07 -11.72 -1.86
C ALA A 40 55.17 -12.94 -1.67
N ASP A 41 55.59 -14.08 -2.20
CA ASP A 41 55.23 -15.40 -1.69
C ASP A 41 55.34 -15.41 -0.15
N ARG A 42 54.29 -15.90 0.55
CA ARG A 42 54.44 -16.73 1.76
C ARG A 42 53.12 -17.26 2.32
N ASP A 43 53.06 -18.58 2.42
CA ASP A 43 52.48 -19.34 3.53
C ASP A 43 53.02 -18.83 4.89
N ASP A 44 52.47 -17.75 5.45
CA ASP A 44 52.73 -17.37 6.85
C ASP A 44 51.43 -17.46 7.66
N ALA A 45 51.33 -18.49 8.51
CA ALA A 45 50.26 -18.62 9.49
C ALA A 45 50.23 -17.39 10.41
N MET A 46 49.03 -16.81 10.64
CA MET A 46 48.86 -15.67 11.54
C MET A 46 49.49 -15.99 12.91
N PRO A 47 50.39 -15.14 13.44
CA PRO A 47 51.04 -15.40 14.71
C PRO A 47 50.00 -15.57 15.83
N GLN A 48 50.27 -16.49 16.76
CA GLN A 48 49.39 -16.71 17.91
C GLN A 48 49.71 -15.68 19.00
N PRO A 49 48.70 -15.16 19.72
CA PRO A 49 48.93 -14.26 20.84
C PRO A 49 49.66 -15.00 21.95
N ASP A 50 50.63 -14.31 22.57
CA ASP A 50 51.34 -14.79 23.76
C ASP A 50 50.34 -15.18 24.87
N PRO A 51 50.29 -16.45 25.30
CA PRO A 51 49.34 -16.93 26.30
C PRO A 51 49.56 -16.35 27.70
N ASP A 52 50.75 -15.80 27.98
CA ASP A 52 51.09 -15.17 29.26
C ASP A 52 50.82 -13.64 29.28
N ALA A 53 50.38 -13.07 28.15
CA ALA A 53 50.06 -11.66 28.02
C ALA A 53 48.70 -11.28 28.63
N THR A 54 48.59 -10.05 29.11
CA THR A 54 47.30 -9.50 29.55
C THR A 54 46.54 -8.93 28.36
N THR A 55 45.37 -9.50 28.04
CA THR A 55 44.59 -9.10 26.85
C THR A 55 43.35 -8.27 27.19
N TYR A 56 43.13 -7.20 26.42
CA TYR A 56 41.99 -6.31 26.54
C TYR A 56 41.22 -6.19 25.22
N VAL A 57 39.90 -6.15 25.28
CA VAL A 57 39.06 -5.73 24.16
C VAL A 57 38.94 -4.21 24.18
N VAL A 58 39.29 -3.59 23.06
CA VAL A 58 39.24 -2.14 22.86
C VAL A 58 38.30 -1.77 21.72
N ILE A 59 37.52 -0.71 21.92
CA ILE A 59 36.61 -0.21 20.87
C ILE A 59 37.32 0.84 20.03
N HIS A 60 37.39 0.63 18.72
CA HIS A 60 37.88 1.61 17.75
C HIS A 60 36.74 2.16 16.90
N LYS A 61 36.32 3.41 17.16
CA LYS A 61 35.16 4.04 16.50
C LYS A 61 35.54 4.87 15.26
N HIS A 62 36.57 5.71 15.37
CA HIS A 62 36.99 6.64 14.31
C HIS A 62 38.51 6.82 14.33
N ASP A 63 39.11 7.05 13.16
CA ASP A 63 40.50 7.50 13.08
C ASP A 63 40.60 8.99 13.38
N ARG A 64 41.63 9.37 14.15
CA ARG A 64 42.01 10.75 14.47
C ARG A 64 43.53 10.86 14.39
N GLU A 65 44.04 12.09 14.39
CA GLU A 65 45.48 12.35 14.23
C GLU A 65 46.34 11.57 15.25
N ALA A 66 45.88 11.44 16.50
CA ALA A 66 46.54 10.69 17.57
C ALA A 66 46.17 9.19 17.65
N GLN A 67 45.08 8.74 17.02
CA GLN A 67 44.60 7.35 17.05
C GLN A 67 44.32 6.87 15.63
N GLN A 68 45.24 6.07 15.09
CA GLN A 68 45.14 5.54 13.72
C GLN A 68 45.00 4.02 13.77
N TYR A 69 43.93 3.49 13.19
CA TYR A 69 43.73 2.05 13.05
C TYR A 69 44.97 1.38 12.40
N GLY A 70 45.41 0.25 12.96
CA GLY A 70 46.62 -0.44 12.50
C GLY A 70 47.94 0.10 13.04
N LYS A 71 47.94 1.26 13.74
CA LYS A 71 49.19 1.92 14.18
C LYS A 71 49.18 2.36 15.64
N THR A 72 48.17 3.11 16.08
CA THR A 72 48.14 3.69 17.42
C THR A 72 46.75 3.60 18.05
N TYR A 73 46.72 3.34 19.35
CA TYR A 73 45.51 3.42 20.16
C TYR A 73 45.71 4.37 21.34
N THR A 74 44.82 5.36 21.47
CA THR A 74 44.90 6.35 22.55
C THR A 74 43.70 6.27 23.47
N PHE A 75 43.93 6.35 24.77
CA PHE A 75 42.86 6.49 25.75
C PHE A 75 43.27 7.42 26.89
N GLY A 76 42.28 8.15 27.42
CA GLY A 76 42.46 9.04 28.57
C GLY A 76 42.12 8.38 29.90
N SER A 77 42.58 8.98 31.00
CA SER A 77 42.31 8.53 32.38
C SER A 77 40.81 8.48 32.73
N ARG A 78 39.95 9.18 31.97
CA ARG A 78 38.49 9.16 32.12
C ARG A 78 37.79 8.12 31.24
N ALA A 79 38.52 7.31 30.47
CA ALA A 79 37.94 6.26 29.63
C ALA A 79 37.18 5.23 30.48
N GLY A 80 36.03 4.76 29.99
CA GLY A 80 35.16 3.82 30.71
C GLY A 80 35.66 2.38 30.66
N GLY A 81 35.46 1.62 31.75
CA GLY A 81 35.86 0.22 31.86
C GLY A 81 37.17 0.00 32.63
N SER A 82 37.99 -0.96 32.19
CA SER A 82 39.27 -1.33 32.82
C SER A 82 40.43 -0.38 32.46
N SER A 83 40.16 0.90 32.20
CA SER A 83 41.16 1.90 31.77
C SER A 83 42.28 2.11 32.78
N LYS A 84 41.98 2.14 34.09
CA LYS A 84 42.99 2.24 35.16
C LYS A 84 43.91 1.03 35.21
N GLN A 85 43.35 -0.18 35.11
CA GLN A 85 44.13 -1.43 35.10
C GLN A 85 44.99 -1.53 33.84
N LEU A 86 44.45 -1.08 32.70
CA LEU A 86 45.23 -1.02 31.46
C LEU A 86 46.36 0.02 31.57
N ALA A 87 46.12 1.19 32.15
CA ALA A 87 47.17 2.19 32.38
C ALA A 87 48.28 1.64 33.28
N ASP A 88 47.92 0.99 34.41
CA ASP A 88 48.89 0.37 35.31
C ASP A 88 49.71 -0.74 34.62
N ASP A 89 49.06 -1.58 33.79
CA ASP A 89 49.70 -2.66 33.04
C ASP A 89 50.64 -2.10 31.93
N LEU A 90 50.27 -1.00 31.27
CA LEU A 90 51.08 -0.33 30.25
C LEU A 90 52.29 0.42 30.86
N ASP A 91 52.12 1.04 32.02
CA ASP A 91 53.21 1.68 32.76
C ASP A 91 54.20 0.63 33.30
N GLN A 92 53.69 -0.54 33.73
CA GLN A 92 54.53 -1.69 34.08
C GLN A 92 55.25 -2.28 32.87
N LEU A 93 54.60 -2.37 31.70
CA LEU A 93 55.24 -2.82 30.45
C LEU A 93 56.47 -1.96 30.11
N ALA A 94 56.38 -0.64 30.30
CA ALA A 94 57.50 0.29 30.09
C ALA A 94 58.68 0.04 31.05
N THR A 95 58.48 -0.66 32.16
CA THR A 95 59.50 -1.00 33.17
C THR A 95 59.86 -2.50 33.21
N GLY A 96 59.44 -3.28 32.21
CA GLY A 96 59.75 -4.71 32.08
C GLY A 96 58.68 -5.67 32.62
N GLY A 97 57.44 -5.19 32.79
CA GLY A 97 56.27 -5.96 33.18
C GLY A 97 55.74 -6.90 32.09
N LYS A 98 54.61 -7.56 32.37
CA LYS A 98 54.01 -8.54 31.46
C LYS A 98 53.55 -7.90 30.14
N PRO A 99 53.68 -8.60 28.99
CA PRO A 99 53.21 -8.10 27.70
C PRO A 99 51.71 -7.81 27.71
N VAL A 100 51.29 -6.76 27.00
CA VAL A 100 49.89 -6.33 26.89
C VAL A 100 49.42 -6.45 25.44
N GLN A 101 48.21 -6.99 25.26
CA GLN A 101 47.60 -7.23 23.94
C GLN A 101 46.19 -6.65 23.84
N PHE A 102 45.80 -6.29 22.63
CA PHE A 102 44.47 -5.78 22.31
C PHE A 102 43.73 -6.67 21.31
N ILE A 103 42.43 -6.86 21.52
CA ILE A 103 41.49 -7.33 20.51
C ILE A 103 40.61 -6.14 20.12
N ILE A 104 40.59 -5.81 18.82
CA ILE A 104 39.97 -4.58 18.32
C ILE A 104 38.55 -4.88 17.84
N TYR A 105 37.58 -4.20 18.44
CA TYR A 105 36.18 -4.26 18.06
C TYR A 105 35.76 -2.97 17.34
N ARG A 106 35.14 -3.11 16.16
CA ARG A 106 34.64 -1.98 15.33
C ARG A 106 33.10 -2.01 15.26
N PRO A 107 32.40 -1.02 15.83
CA PRO A 107 30.94 -1.01 15.89
C PRO A 107 30.26 -0.59 14.58
N ASP A 108 30.84 0.24 13.71
CA ASP A 108 30.23 0.65 12.42
C ASP A 108 31.35 0.74 11.37
N PRO A 109 31.22 0.19 10.15
CA PRO A 109 30.11 -0.62 9.58
C PRO A 109 30.13 -2.11 9.95
N TYR A 110 31.14 -2.57 10.70
CA TYR A 110 31.44 -4.00 10.78
C TYR A 110 30.73 -4.77 11.90
N TYR A 111 30.39 -4.14 13.03
CA TYR A 111 29.88 -4.82 14.24
C TYR A 111 30.65 -6.11 14.60
N ALA A 112 31.96 -6.09 14.44
CA ALA A 112 32.82 -7.28 14.44
C ALA A 112 34.17 -7.01 15.11
N PHE A 113 34.81 -8.09 15.57
CA PHE A 113 36.23 -8.10 15.91
C PHE A 113 37.03 -8.16 14.61
N THR A 114 37.88 -7.17 14.36
CA THR A 114 38.54 -7.02 13.05
C THR A 114 40.03 -7.36 13.08
N ALA A 115 40.65 -7.26 14.26
CA ALA A 115 42.08 -7.51 14.42
C ALA A 115 42.43 -7.80 15.88
N TRP A 116 43.64 -8.30 16.10
CA TRP A 116 44.31 -8.29 17.39
C TRP A 116 45.67 -7.60 17.25
N ALA A 117 46.23 -7.08 18.35
CA ALA A 117 47.48 -6.34 18.32
C ALA A 117 48.30 -6.56 19.60
N THR A 118 49.63 -6.51 19.47
CA THR A 118 50.53 -6.42 20.62
C THR A 118 50.99 -4.99 20.80
N VAL A 119 51.04 -4.51 22.04
CA VAL A 119 51.56 -3.18 22.35
C VAL A 119 53.09 -3.20 22.30
N VAL A 120 53.68 -2.40 21.41
CA VAL A 120 55.12 -2.34 21.19
C VAL A 120 55.78 -1.25 22.02
N ASN A 121 55.11 -0.10 22.12
CA ASN A 121 55.61 1.06 22.82
C ASN A 121 54.45 1.86 23.41
N VAL A 122 54.71 2.60 24.49
CA VAL A 122 53.70 3.43 25.15
C VAL A 122 54.29 4.81 25.44
N GLN A 123 53.52 5.84 25.10
CA GLN A 123 53.83 7.22 25.43
C GLN A 123 52.71 7.79 26.28
N THR A 124 53.07 8.43 27.38
CA THR A 124 52.12 9.10 28.28
C THR A 124 52.32 10.61 28.18
N HIS A 125 51.25 11.34 27.88
CA HIS A 125 51.27 12.79 27.81
C HIS A 125 50.05 13.39 28.53
N GLN A 126 50.18 14.65 28.97
CA GLN A 126 49.10 15.36 29.64
C GLN A 126 48.37 16.26 28.63
N ALA A 127 47.06 16.08 28.49
CA ALA A 127 46.22 16.89 27.63
C ALA A 127 46.02 18.31 28.18
N ALA A 128 45.60 19.24 27.32
CA ALA A 128 45.43 20.67 27.65
C ALA A 128 44.43 20.94 28.79
N ASP A 129 43.54 19.99 29.08
CA ASP A 129 42.54 20.04 30.16
C ASP A 129 43.01 19.35 31.46
N GLY A 130 44.28 18.94 31.52
CA GLY A 130 44.90 18.27 32.67
C GLY A 130 44.70 16.77 32.72
N GLU A 131 43.98 16.15 31.77
CA GLU A 131 43.79 14.71 31.70
C GLU A 131 45.09 13.99 31.29
N GLN A 132 45.45 12.89 31.97
CA GLN A 132 46.52 12.02 31.48
C GLN A 132 46.01 11.12 30.36
N VAL A 133 46.78 11.04 29.28
CA VAL A 133 46.47 10.28 28.07
C VAL A 133 47.63 9.33 27.76
N TRP A 134 47.30 8.06 27.57
CA TRP A 134 48.22 7.02 27.12
C TRP A 134 48.02 6.79 25.63
N GLN A 135 49.11 6.75 24.88
CA GLN A 135 49.18 6.42 23.48
C GLN A 135 50.03 5.15 23.32
N ALA A 136 49.40 4.05 22.90
CA ALA A 136 50.05 2.78 22.65
C ALA A 136 50.31 2.62 21.15
N ASP A 137 51.55 2.38 20.77
CA ASP A 137 51.94 1.96 19.42
C ASP A 137 51.70 0.46 19.29
N LEU A 138 51.02 0.06 18.21
CA LEU A 138 50.50 -1.28 18.02
C LEU A 138 51.22 -2.01 16.88
N GLN A 139 51.58 -3.26 17.12
CA GLN A 139 51.81 -4.23 16.06
C GLN A 139 50.54 -5.05 15.88
N GLN A 140 49.73 -4.63 14.91
CA GLN A 140 48.40 -5.20 14.64
C GLN A 140 48.45 -6.30 13.57
N TYR A 141 47.68 -7.35 13.80
CA TYR A 141 47.43 -8.45 12.88
C TYR A 141 45.92 -8.54 12.62
N GLU A 142 45.53 -8.34 11.37
CA GLU A 142 44.12 -8.38 10.98
C GLU A 142 43.62 -9.82 10.88
N PHE A 143 42.38 -10.04 11.31
CA PHE A 143 41.74 -11.32 11.03
C PHE A 143 41.48 -11.43 9.52
N PRO A 144 41.72 -12.60 8.91
CA PRO A 144 41.37 -12.87 7.51
C PRO A 144 39.93 -12.47 7.17
N HIS A 145 39.00 -12.63 8.13
CA HIS A 145 37.62 -12.19 8.05
C HIS A 145 37.18 -11.54 9.37
N PRO A 146 36.45 -10.40 9.35
CA PRO A 146 35.88 -9.82 10.55
C PRO A 146 34.96 -10.81 11.26
N VAL A 147 35.15 -11.03 12.56
CA VAL A 147 34.36 -11.96 13.35
C VAL A 147 33.13 -11.23 13.91
N PRO A 148 31.90 -11.48 13.41
CA PRO A 148 30.71 -10.81 13.92
C PRO A 148 30.50 -11.17 15.40
N ALA A 149 30.39 -10.18 16.27
CA ALA A 149 30.29 -10.44 17.70
C ALA A 149 28.99 -11.19 18.10
N LYS A 150 27.97 -11.19 17.23
CA LYS A 150 26.76 -12.01 17.37
C LYS A 150 27.05 -13.52 17.28
N ASP A 151 28.04 -13.93 16.49
CA ASP A 151 28.34 -15.35 16.24
C ASP A 151 29.02 -15.99 17.46
N LEU A 152 29.64 -15.17 18.30
CA LEU A 152 30.27 -15.57 19.56
C LEU A 152 29.35 -15.44 20.80
N ALA A 153 28.10 -15.02 20.62
CA ALA A 153 27.20 -14.71 21.73
C ALA A 153 26.83 -15.91 22.62
N ASN A 154 26.90 -17.13 22.08
CA ASN A 154 26.64 -18.37 22.82
C ASN A 154 27.90 -18.91 23.55
N GLU A 155 29.09 -18.53 23.10
CA GLU A 155 30.37 -19.03 23.64
C GLU A 155 30.97 -18.05 24.65
N ILE A 156 30.71 -16.74 24.49
CA ILE A 156 31.20 -15.69 25.37
C ILE A 156 30.03 -15.06 26.13
N GLY A 157 29.92 -15.38 27.42
CA GLY A 157 28.74 -15.09 28.23
C GLY A 157 28.36 -13.61 28.30
N TRP A 158 29.31 -12.66 28.23
CA TRP A 158 29.00 -11.23 28.24
C TRP A 158 28.47 -10.67 26.91
N LEU A 159 28.54 -11.42 25.82
CA LEU A 159 27.92 -11.09 24.52
C LEU A 159 26.45 -11.57 24.42
N SER A 160 26.04 -12.54 25.25
CA SER A 160 24.71 -13.19 25.21
C SER A 160 23.50 -12.26 25.44
N ARG A 161 23.68 -11.11 26.11
CA ARG A 161 22.61 -10.14 26.38
C ARG A 161 22.43 -9.06 25.30
N GLY A 162 23.15 -9.17 24.18
CA GLY A 162 23.14 -8.22 23.07
C GLY A 162 24.19 -7.10 23.19
N LEU A 163 24.79 -6.73 22.05
CA LEU A 163 25.95 -5.82 21.95
C LEU A 163 25.71 -4.42 22.53
N ALA A 164 24.49 -3.89 22.42
CA ALA A 164 24.12 -2.58 22.98
C ALA A 164 24.13 -2.56 24.53
N ILE A 165 24.04 -3.74 25.16
CA ILE A 165 24.12 -3.90 26.62
C ILE A 165 25.57 -4.28 27.02
N ALA A 166 26.26 -5.09 26.21
CA ALA A 166 27.62 -5.58 26.48
C ALA A 166 28.67 -4.48 26.70
N PHE A 167 28.54 -3.35 26.00
CA PHE A 167 29.47 -2.21 26.04
C PHE A 167 28.86 -0.91 26.63
N ARG A 168 27.77 -0.97 27.42
CA ARG A 168 27.16 0.21 28.08
C ARG A 168 28.19 0.99 28.93
N GLY A 169 28.79 2.03 28.36
CA GLY A 169 29.78 2.88 29.04
C GLY A 169 31.15 2.25 29.30
N ILE A 170 31.43 1.07 28.73
CA ILE A 170 32.70 0.35 28.88
C ILE A 170 33.40 0.36 27.52
N SER A 171 34.46 1.17 27.37
CA SER A 171 35.25 1.24 26.14
C SER A 171 36.45 0.28 26.12
N ILE A 172 36.90 -0.17 27.30
CA ILE A 172 38.05 -1.05 27.50
C ILE A 172 37.63 -2.17 28.47
N ARG A 173 37.80 -3.44 28.09
CA ARG A 173 37.42 -4.60 28.91
C ARG A 173 38.56 -5.61 28.94
N LYS A 174 38.99 -6.02 30.14
CA LYS A 174 39.91 -7.17 30.30
C LYS A 174 39.16 -8.48 30.02
N ILE A 175 39.77 -9.38 29.25
CA ILE A 175 39.18 -10.68 28.88
C ILE A 175 40.06 -11.84 29.37
N SER A 176 39.47 -13.02 29.55
CA SER A 176 40.20 -14.21 29.99
C SER A 176 40.96 -14.88 28.84
N PRO A 177 42.02 -15.66 29.10
CA PRO A 177 42.73 -16.41 28.06
C PRO A 177 41.82 -17.37 27.26
N GLU A 178 40.79 -17.94 27.90
CA GLU A 178 39.78 -18.78 27.23
C GLU A 178 38.95 -17.98 26.23
N GLU A 179 38.54 -16.76 26.59
CA GLU A 179 37.81 -15.87 25.68
C GLU A 179 38.69 -15.38 24.51
N VAL A 180 39.98 -15.13 24.76
CA VAL A 180 40.96 -14.81 23.72
C VAL A 180 41.05 -15.97 22.73
N ALA A 181 41.21 -17.21 23.22
CA ALA A 181 41.30 -18.39 22.37
C ALA A 181 40.05 -18.57 21.49
N THR A 182 38.86 -18.33 22.05
CA THR A 182 37.58 -18.39 21.31
C THR A 182 37.52 -17.36 20.18
N ILE A 183 37.89 -16.10 20.45
CA ILE A 183 37.87 -15.04 19.43
C ILE A 183 38.91 -15.31 18.33
N MET A 184 40.11 -15.75 18.72
CA MET A 184 41.19 -16.08 17.79
C MET A 184 40.83 -17.27 16.89
N ALA A 185 40.23 -18.32 17.47
CA ALA A 185 39.78 -19.49 16.71
C ALA A 185 38.69 -19.12 15.70
N ALA A 186 37.76 -18.23 16.06
CA ALA A 186 36.74 -17.74 15.15
C ALA A 186 37.33 -16.87 14.02
N GLY A 187 38.33 -16.04 14.32
CA GLY A 187 39.02 -15.21 13.33
C GLY A 187 39.89 -15.99 12.34
N GLN A 188 40.33 -17.20 12.70
CA GLN A 188 41.15 -18.08 11.87
C GLN A 188 40.34 -19.08 11.02
N ARG A 189 39.02 -19.18 11.22
CA ARG A 189 38.17 -20.06 10.40
C ARG A 189 38.03 -19.47 8.99
N VAL A 190 38.39 -20.26 7.97
CA VAL A 190 38.05 -19.96 6.57
C VAL A 190 36.54 -20.08 6.42
N PRO A 191 35.80 -19.02 6.08
CA PRO A 191 34.39 -19.11 5.80
C PRO A 191 34.22 -19.92 4.51
N PRO A 192 33.21 -20.80 4.41
CA PRO A 192 32.86 -21.40 3.12
C PRO A 192 32.52 -20.26 2.13
N PRO A 193 32.77 -20.45 0.81
CA PRO A 193 32.59 -19.40 -0.18
C PRO A 193 31.16 -18.87 -0.14
N GLN A 194 31.01 -17.64 0.36
CA GLN A 194 29.72 -16.95 0.35
C GLN A 194 29.44 -16.49 -1.07
N ALA A 195 28.56 -17.24 -1.73
CA ALA A 195 27.93 -16.84 -2.96
C ALA A 195 27.21 -15.51 -2.78
N VAL A 196 27.50 -14.59 -3.70
CA VAL A 196 26.65 -13.47 -4.08
C VAL A 196 25.28 -14.04 -4.45
N ALA A 197 24.30 -13.92 -3.56
CA ALA A 197 22.93 -14.36 -3.84
C ALA A 197 22.20 -13.32 -4.69
N HIS A 198 22.41 -13.37 -6.00
CA HIS A 198 21.35 -13.06 -6.96
C HIS A 198 20.80 -14.39 -7.49
N THR A 199 19.47 -14.54 -7.40
CA THR A 199 18.59 -15.41 -8.21
C THR A 199 18.70 -16.94 -8.13
N ALA A 200 17.50 -17.54 -8.05
CA ALA A 200 17.09 -18.87 -8.51
C ALA A 200 17.50 -20.09 -7.66
N GLY A 201 16.52 -20.99 -7.49
CA GLY A 201 16.63 -22.16 -6.63
C GLY A 201 17.18 -23.42 -7.29
N GLY A 202 17.26 -24.46 -6.45
CA GLY A 202 17.34 -25.88 -6.82
C GLY A 202 18.74 -26.50 -6.75
N GLY A 203 18.94 -27.45 -5.81
CA GLY A 203 19.98 -28.48 -5.92
C GLY A 203 20.81 -28.76 -4.66
N GLU A 204 20.24 -29.58 -3.77
CA GLU A 204 20.83 -30.58 -2.83
C GLU A 204 22.30 -30.47 -2.35
N ASP A 205 22.49 -30.42 -1.01
CA ASP A 205 23.78 -30.60 -0.32
C ASP A 205 23.97 -32.07 0.14
N GLU A 206 25.17 -32.61 -0.10
CA GLU A 206 25.54 -34.04 -0.08
C GLU A 206 25.85 -34.68 1.30
N THR A 207 25.66 -34.00 2.43
CA THR A 207 25.80 -34.66 3.75
C THR A 207 24.43 -34.91 4.34
N GLY A 208 23.85 -36.08 4.08
CA GLY A 208 22.47 -36.44 4.41
C GLY A 208 22.11 -36.51 5.91
N GLU A 209 22.67 -35.68 6.78
CA GLU A 209 22.25 -35.52 8.18
C GLU A 209 21.17 -34.43 8.33
N VAL A 210 20.13 -34.71 9.11
CA VAL A 210 18.98 -33.81 9.27
C VAL A 210 18.52 -33.73 10.72
N THR A 211 17.84 -32.63 11.08
CA THR A 211 17.15 -32.54 12.38
C THR A 211 15.79 -33.24 12.30
N GLY A 212 15.28 -33.76 13.43
CA GLY A 212 13.96 -34.40 13.45
C GLY A 212 12.83 -33.51 12.93
N THR A 213 12.89 -32.22 13.24
CA THR A 213 11.91 -31.23 12.80
C THR A 213 12.07 -30.87 11.31
N ALA A 214 13.30 -30.80 10.79
CA ALA A 214 13.54 -30.63 9.35
C ALA A 214 13.11 -31.86 8.54
N ALA A 215 13.09 -33.05 9.17
CA ALA A 215 12.53 -34.28 8.61
C ALA A 215 11.01 -34.44 8.82
N GLY A 216 10.33 -33.40 9.31
CA GLY A 216 8.87 -33.39 9.48
C GLY A 216 8.34 -34.03 10.77
N LEU A 217 9.20 -34.44 11.72
CA LEU A 217 8.76 -34.96 13.01
C LEU A 217 8.46 -33.82 13.99
N SER A 218 7.21 -33.79 14.46
CA SER A 218 6.80 -32.94 15.57
C SER A 218 7.52 -33.33 16.87
N GLY A 219 7.53 -32.43 17.87
CA GLY A 219 8.07 -32.75 19.19
C GLY A 219 7.35 -33.92 19.86
N GLU A 220 6.06 -34.12 19.60
CA GLU A 220 5.28 -35.23 20.15
C GLU A 220 5.58 -36.56 19.44
N ASP A 221 5.84 -36.54 18.12
CA ASP A 221 6.30 -37.73 17.40
C ASP A 221 7.66 -38.22 17.89
N GLN A 222 8.56 -37.29 18.18
CA GLN A 222 9.88 -37.59 18.72
C GLN A 222 9.78 -38.23 20.12
N ILE A 223 8.87 -37.73 20.97
CA ILE A 223 8.57 -38.33 22.28
C ILE A 223 7.94 -39.72 22.11
N ARG A 224 6.98 -39.88 21.20
CA ARG A 224 6.34 -41.17 20.93
C ARG A 224 7.35 -42.24 20.49
N ILE A 225 8.20 -41.92 19.51
CA ILE A 225 9.22 -42.87 18.99
C ILE A 225 10.20 -43.23 20.12
N ALA A 226 10.58 -42.27 20.96
CA ALA A 226 11.40 -42.52 22.13
C ALA A 226 10.72 -43.46 23.14
N LEU A 227 9.45 -43.24 23.46
CA LEU A 227 8.68 -44.10 24.38
C LEU A 227 8.47 -45.50 23.82
N GLN A 228 8.25 -45.65 22.51
CA GLN A 228 8.15 -46.95 21.84
C GLN A 228 9.46 -47.74 21.94
N GLU A 229 10.60 -47.08 21.72
CA GLU A 229 11.90 -47.72 21.85
C GLU A 229 12.17 -48.09 23.33
N ILE A 230 11.83 -47.23 24.29
CA ILE A 230 11.96 -47.55 25.73
C ILE A 230 11.11 -48.77 26.11
N GLU A 231 9.87 -48.86 25.64
CA GLU A 231 8.98 -50.00 25.91
C GLU A 231 9.47 -51.30 25.25
N GLN A 232 10.06 -51.22 24.05
CA GLN A 232 10.63 -52.37 23.35
C GLN A 232 11.87 -52.96 24.05
N HIS A 233 12.56 -52.18 24.89
CA HIS A 233 13.68 -52.64 25.72
C HIS A 233 13.23 -52.83 27.18
N ASP A 234 12.15 -53.57 27.39
CA ASP A 234 11.57 -53.91 28.72
C ASP A 234 11.35 -52.68 29.63
N GLY A 235 10.98 -51.54 29.03
CA GLY A 235 10.67 -50.30 29.72
C GLY A 235 11.88 -49.42 30.08
N THR A 236 13.09 -49.73 29.59
CA THR A 236 14.31 -48.92 29.79
C THR A 236 15.18 -48.86 28.53
N ALA A 237 15.48 -47.68 27.99
CA ALA A 237 16.42 -47.52 26.86
C ALA A 237 17.45 -46.40 27.05
N THR A 238 18.64 -46.57 26.49
CA THR A 238 19.71 -45.56 26.48
C THR A 238 19.45 -44.46 25.45
N ILE A 239 20.02 -43.27 25.66
CA ILE A 239 19.85 -42.14 24.73
C ILE A 239 20.36 -42.46 23.32
N GLN A 240 21.39 -43.29 23.21
CA GLN A 240 21.93 -43.68 21.91
C GLN A 240 20.98 -44.61 21.15
N GLN A 241 20.29 -45.53 21.86
CA GLN A 241 19.22 -46.34 21.26
C GLN A 241 18.07 -45.46 20.77
N ILE A 242 17.71 -44.43 21.54
CA ILE A 242 16.65 -43.50 21.18
C ILE A 242 17.05 -42.63 19.97
N TYR A 243 18.30 -42.16 19.89
CA TYR A 243 18.81 -41.48 18.69
C TYR A 243 18.80 -42.37 17.46
N ASN A 244 19.20 -43.64 17.62
CA ASN A 244 19.18 -44.60 16.54
C ASN A 244 17.74 -44.92 16.12
N ALA A 245 16.78 -44.94 17.05
CA ALA A 245 15.36 -45.14 16.75
C ALA A 245 14.80 -44.02 15.87
N ILE A 246 15.10 -42.76 16.23
CA ILE A 246 14.65 -41.61 15.43
C ILE A 246 15.41 -41.53 14.10
N SER A 247 16.72 -41.80 14.08
CA SER A 247 17.48 -41.83 12.82
C SER A 247 16.98 -42.95 11.89
N ARG A 248 16.61 -44.11 12.43
CA ARG A 248 15.95 -45.20 11.68
C ARG A 248 14.58 -44.77 11.15
N HIS A 249 13.81 -44.01 11.94
CA HIS A 249 12.50 -43.51 11.55
C HIS A 249 12.57 -42.45 10.44
N ILE A 250 13.60 -41.60 10.47
CA ILE A 250 13.84 -40.56 9.46
C ILE A 250 14.56 -41.12 8.21
N GLY A 251 15.26 -42.25 8.34
CA GLY A 251 16.06 -42.85 7.26
C GLY A 251 17.39 -42.14 6.99
N LYS A 252 17.78 -41.18 7.84
CA LYS A 252 19.00 -40.37 7.76
C LYS A 252 19.60 -40.15 9.16
N PRO A 253 20.93 -40.02 9.31
CA PRO A 253 21.54 -39.77 10.60
C PRO A 253 21.11 -38.41 11.20
N LEU A 254 20.80 -38.40 12.49
CA LEU A 254 20.45 -37.18 13.23
C LEU A 254 21.68 -36.29 13.41
N SER A 255 21.57 -35.03 12.98
CA SER A 255 22.60 -33.99 13.21
C SER A 255 22.76 -33.68 14.71
N GLU A 256 23.89 -33.08 15.11
CA GLU A 256 24.13 -32.70 16.52
C GLU A 256 23.01 -31.80 17.08
N GLN A 257 22.54 -30.84 16.28
CA GLN A 257 21.42 -29.98 16.67
C GLN A 257 20.13 -30.77 16.87
N GLY A 258 19.85 -31.76 16.01
CA GLY A 258 18.70 -32.66 16.18
C GLY A 258 18.80 -33.53 17.43
N ARG A 259 20.00 -34.01 17.76
CA ARG A 259 20.27 -34.77 18.99
C ARG A 259 20.08 -33.94 20.25
N ALA A 260 20.47 -32.66 20.21
CA ALA A 260 20.25 -31.71 21.30
C ALA A 260 18.76 -31.42 21.51
N SER A 261 18.00 -31.18 20.43
CA SER A 261 16.54 -30.99 20.50
C SER A 261 15.82 -32.22 21.07
N LEU A 262 16.20 -33.42 20.66
CA LEU A 262 15.59 -34.64 21.21
C LEU A 262 15.88 -34.82 22.71
N ARG A 263 17.10 -34.54 23.16
CA ARG A 263 17.45 -34.55 24.59
C ARG A 263 16.58 -33.59 25.38
N PHE A 264 16.30 -32.40 24.84
CA PHE A 264 15.42 -31.44 25.47
C PHE A 264 13.99 -31.99 25.62
N PHE A 265 13.42 -32.58 24.57
CA PHE A 265 12.07 -33.14 24.62
C PHE A 265 11.95 -34.31 25.61
N ILE A 266 12.94 -35.19 25.67
CA ILE A 266 12.91 -36.34 26.59
C ILE A 266 13.18 -35.90 28.03
N ASN A 267 14.26 -35.15 28.29
CA ASN A 267 14.68 -34.83 29.66
C ASN A 267 13.82 -33.78 30.34
N LYS A 268 13.14 -32.93 29.57
CA LYS A 268 12.33 -31.84 30.10
C LYS A 268 10.85 -32.08 29.86
N VAL A 269 10.42 -32.15 28.60
CA VAL A 269 8.99 -32.16 28.25
C VAL A 269 8.32 -33.48 28.63
N ALA A 270 8.92 -34.62 28.33
CA ALA A 270 8.37 -35.93 28.67
C ALA A 270 8.40 -36.23 30.18
N VAL A 271 9.42 -35.70 30.90
CA VAL A 271 9.52 -35.80 32.36
C VAL A 271 8.50 -34.90 33.05
N GLU A 272 8.35 -33.64 32.64
CA GLU A 272 7.35 -32.71 33.19
C GLU A 272 5.91 -33.22 32.99
N ARG A 273 5.64 -33.90 31.88
CA ARG A 273 4.35 -34.55 31.60
C ARG A 273 4.16 -35.89 32.31
N GLY A 274 5.19 -36.39 33.02
CA GLY A 274 5.13 -37.62 33.78
C GLY A 274 5.16 -38.89 32.94
N TYR A 275 5.63 -38.86 31.68
CA TYR A 275 5.69 -40.04 30.80
C TYR A 275 6.99 -40.83 30.94
N VAL A 276 8.07 -40.18 31.38
CA VAL A 276 9.39 -40.79 31.61
C VAL A 276 9.86 -40.36 32.99
N TYR A 277 10.47 -41.27 33.74
CA TYR A 277 11.10 -40.91 35.01
C TYR A 277 12.28 -39.95 34.78
N PRO A 278 12.53 -38.99 35.67
CA PRO A 278 13.73 -38.16 35.62
C PRO A 278 14.98 -39.03 35.55
N HIS A 279 15.98 -38.62 34.77
CA HIS A 279 17.20 -39.39 34.57
C HIS A 279 17.97 -39.58 35.89
N ASP A 280 18.23 -40.84 36.26
CA ASP A 280 18.99 -41.24 37.45
C ASP A 280 20.39 -41.74 37.05
N PRO A 281 21.48 -41.10 37.50
CA PRO A 281 22.84 -41.52 37.17
C PRO A 281 23.25 -42.90 37.70
N GLU A 282 22.53 -43.49 38.68
CA GLU A 282 22.80 -44.87 39.14
C GLU A 282 22.18 -45.95 38.23
N HIS A 283 21.22 -45.56 37.37
CA HIS A 283 20.56 -46.45 36.41
C HIS A 283 20.65 -45.85 34.98
N PRO A 284 21.67 -46.19 34.18
CA PRO A 284 21.99 -45.51 32.92
C PRO A 284 21.02 -45.87 31.77
N GLY A 285 19.76 -45.44 31.89
CA GLY A 285 18.71 -45.60 30.88
C GLY A 285 17.43 -44.85 31.24
N TRP A 286 16.74 -44.33 30.22
CA TRP A 286 15.46 -43.64 30.37
C TRP A 286 14.36 -44.68 30.56
N ARG A 287 13.56 -44.50 31.60
CA ARG A 287 12.52 -45.44 32.01
C ARG A 287 11.13 -44.86 31.81
N ILE A 288 10.25 -45.61 31.17
CA ILE A 288 8.86 -45.21 30.96
C ILE A 288 8.03 -45.42 32.25
N THR A 289 7.19 -44.44 32.57
CA THR A 289 6.26 -44.51 33.71
C THR A 289 4.99 -45.29 33.32
N PRO A 290 4.17 -45.75 34.29
CA PRO A 290 2.86 -46.30 34.00
C PRO A 290 1.96 -45.34 33.21
N GLU A 291 1.98 -44.04 33.54
CA GLU A 291 1.22 -43.01 32.81
C GLU A 291 1.74 -42.82 31.39
N GLY A 292 3.06 -42.89 31.19
CA GLY A 292 3.67 -42.86 29.86
C GLY A 292 3.31 -44.09 29.01
N ARG A 293 3.18 -45.26 29.66
CA ARG A 293 2.70 -46.50 29.03
C ARG A 293 1.23 -46.41 28.64
N GLU A 294 0.38 -45.88 29.51
CA GLU A 294 -1.04 -45.66 29.18
C GLU A 294 -1.21 -44.63 28.08
N TRP A 295 -0.44 -43.54 28.08
CA TRP A 295 -0.43 -42.57 26.98
C TRP A 295 0.03 -43.21 25.68
N LEU A 296 1.11 -44.01 25.73
CA LEU A 296 1.62 -44.72 24.56
C LEU A 296 0.60 -45.73 24.03
N VAL A 297 -0.13 -46.43 24.91
CA VAL A 297 -1.20 -47.38 24.56
C VAL A 297 -2.47 -46.66 24.09
N SER A 298 -2.79 -45.46 24.57
CA SER A 298 -3.92 -44.67 24.04
C SER A 298 -3.59 -44.12 22.64
N TYR A 299 -2.34 -43.69 22.45
CA TYR A 299 -1.84 -43.18 21.18
C TYR A 299 -1.67 -44.30 20.14
N LEU A 300 -1.15 -45.47 20.55
CA LEU A 300 -1.07 -46.67 19.71
C LEU A 300 -2.40 -47.40 19.58
N GLY A 301 -3.30 -47.28 20.55
CA GLY A 301 -4.65 -47.85 20.55
C GLY A 301 -5.56 -47.17 19.53
N ASN A 302 -5.23 -45.93 19.14
CA ASN A 302 -5.79 -45.28 17.96
C ASN A 302 -5.17 -45.77 16.63
N THR A 303 -4.11 -46.60 16.65
CA THR A 303 -3.41 -47.05 15.44
C THR A 303 -3.15 -48.56 15.31
N ALA A 304 -3.50 -49.41 16.29
CA ALA A 304 -3.32 -50.87 16.18
C ALA A 304 -4.38 -51.70 16.93
N THR A 305 -5.55 -51.88 16.32
CA THR A 305 -6.35 -53.11 16.47
C THR A 305 -6.58 -53.73 15.10
N ALA A 306 -5.91 -54.86 14.85
CA ALA A 306 -6.15 -55.72 13.70
C ALA A 306 -7.60 -56.24 13.77
N GLY A 307 -8.41 -55.78 12.81
CA GLY A 307 -9.85 -56.02 12.73
C GLY A 307 -10.66 -54.73 12.55
N ALA A 308 -10.09 -53.56 12.86
CA ALA A 308 -10.70 -52.26 12.59
C ALA A 308 -10.20 -51.72 11.25
N LYS A 309 -11.15 -51.43 10.36
CA LYS A 309 -10.90 -50.78 9.06
C LYS A 309 -10.22 -49.43 9.30
N LEU A 310 -9.19 -49.12 8.50
CA LEU A 310 -8.41 -47.88 8.60
C LEU A 310 -9.30 -46.65 8.37
N SER A 311 -8.90 -45.50 8.92
CA SER A 311 -9.51 -44.23 8.55
C SER A 311 -9.22 -43.94 7.07
N MET A 312 -10.06 -43.12 6.41
CA MET A 312 -9.90 -42.80 4.99
C MET A 312 -8.54 -42.17 4.66
N ALA A 313 -8.00 -41.32 5.55
CA ALA A 313 -6.70 -40.70 5.39
C ALA A 313 -5.56 -41.72 5.55
N ASP A 314 -5.66 -42.62 6.54
CA ASP A 314 -4.64 -43.65 6.78
C ASP A 314 -4.59 -44.70 5.67
N ALA A 315 -5.76 -45.09 5.16
CA ALA A 315 -5.86 -46.01 4.03
C ALA A 315 -5.27 -45.40 2.76
N ALA A 316 -5.53 -44.11 2.50
CA ALA A 316 -4.95 -43.40 1.38
C ALA A 316 -3.43 -43.21 1.52
N TYR A 317 -2.94 -42.94 2.73
CA TYR A 317 -1.51 -42.87 3.02
C TYR A 317 -0.82 -44.22 2.75
N GLU A 318 -1.39 -45.34 3.20
CA GLU A 318 -0.82 -46.67 2.97
C GLU A 318 -0.83 -47.09 1.49
N VAL A 319 -1.91 -46.77 0.75
CA VAL A 319 -1.98 -47.01 -0.69
C VAL A 319 -0.89 -46.21 -1.42
N LEU A 320 -0.77 -44.91 -1.15
CA LEU A 320 0.21 -44.04 -1.80
C LEU A 320 1.65 -44.43 -1.43
N ARG A 321 1.92 -44.68 -0.15
CA ARG A 321 3.25 -45.09 0.36
C ARG A 321 3.76 -46.36 -0.32
N LYS A 322 2.90 -47.35 -0.56
CA LYS A 322 3.28 -48.63 -1.20
C LYS A 322 3.60 -48.50 -2.69
N ILE A 323 3.01 -47.52 -3.37
CA ILE A 323 3.14 -47.35 -4.82
C ILE A 323 4.40 -46.54 -5.20
N GLY A 324 5.01 -45.82 -4.25
CA GLY A 324 6.34 -45.24 -4.42
C GLY A 324 6.39 -43.92 -5.22
N GLY A 325 5.25 -43.28 -5.49
CA GLY A 325 5.17 -41.95 -6.12
C GLY A 325 4.75 -41.99 -7.59
N GLY A 326 3.72 -41.21 -7.94
CA GLY A 326 3.14 -41.03 -9.27
C GLY A 326 1.74 -40.38 -9.21
N PRO A 327 1.23 -39.74 -10.29
CA PRO A 327 -0.07 -39.08 -10.28
C PRO A 327 -1.20 -40.11 -10.24
N LEU A 328 -1.91 -40.19 -9.11
CA LEU A 328 -3.06 -41.09 -8.89
C LEU A 328 -4.32 -40.25 -8.65
N HIS A 329 -5.44 -40.63 -9.29
CA HIS A 329 -6.71 -39.94 -9.08
C HIS A 329 -7.37 -40.41 -7.77
N LEU A 330 -8.13 -39.52 -7.12
CA LEU A 330 -8.91 -39.80 -5.90
C LEU A 330 -9.78 -41.08 -5.99
N PRO A 331 -10.46 -41.38 -7.12
CA PRO A 331 -11.22 -42.62 -7.28
C PRO A 331 -10.35 -43.89 -7.26
N ASP A 332 -9.13 -43.84 -7.79
CA ASP A 332 -8.22 -44.99 -7.88
C ASP A 332 -7.63 -45.34 -6.51
N ILE A 333 -7.30 -44.32 -5.73
CA ILE A 333 -6.85 -44.46 -4.33
C ILE A 333 -7.96 -45.12 -3.51
N LEU A 334 -9.21 -44.69 -3.72
CA LEU A 334 -10.37 -45.23 -3.03
C LEU A 334 -10.69 -46.67 -3.46
N ALA A 335 -10.62 -46.95 -4.77
CA ALA A 335 -10.84 -48.27 -5.33
C ALA A 335 -9.79 -49.28 -4.85
N GLN A 336 -8.52 -48.88 -4.78
CA GLN A 336 -7.44 -49.73 -4.26
C GLN A 336 -7.53 -49.92 -2.74
N ALA A 337 -7.91 -48.88 -1.98
CA ALA A 337 -8.15 -48.99 -0.54
C ALA A 337 -9.32 -49.95 -0.24
N LEU A 338 -10.37 -49.94 -1.05
CA LEU A 338 -11.49 -50.91 -0.97
C LEU A 338 -11.06 -52.32 -1.42
N ALA A 339 -10.32 -52.44 -2.52
CA ALA A 339 -9.86 -53.74 -3.06
C ALA A 339 -8.85 -54.45 -2.14
N GLN A 340 -8.05 -53.70 -1.38
CA GLN A 340 -7.12 -54.22 -0.38
C GLN A 340 -7.79 -54.44 0.99
N GLY A 341 -9.10 -54.20 1.12
CA GLY A 341 -9.87 -54.42 2.35
C GLY A 341 -9.57 -53.43 3.47
N LEU A 342 -8.99 -52.27 3.16
CA LEU A 342 -8.51 -51.30 4.14
C LEU A 342 -9.67 -50.44 4.71
N ILE A 343 -10.77 -50.25 3.97
CA ILE A 343 -11.94 -49.40 4.34
C ILE A 343 -13.30 -50.09 4.06
N ALA A 344 -14.39 -49.62 4.68
CA ALA A 344 -15.73 -50.23 4.55
C ALA A 344 -16.51 -49.67 3.34
N PRO A 345 -17.24 -50.49 2.58
CA PRO A 345 -18.21 -50.02 1.60
C PRO A 345 -19.52 -49.64 2.33
N SER A 346 -19.57 -48.48 2.98
CA SER A 346 -20.84 -47.96 3.50
C SER A 346 -20.84 -46.44 3.60
N GLY A 347 -21.68 -45.80 2.78
CA GLY A 347 -22.01 -44.37 2.83
C GLY A 347 -21.68 -43.64 1.51
N ALA A 348 -22.70 -43.26 0.75
CA ALA A 348 -22.61 -42.25 -0.30
C ALA A 348 -22.26 -40.92 0.38
N THR A 349 -21.11 -40.26 0.23
CA THR A 349 -20.23 -40.03 -0.91
C THR A 349 -18.76 -40.06 -0.42
N PRO A 350 -17.97 -41.10 -0.74
CA PRO A 350 -16.66 -41.31 -0.12
C PRO A 350 -15.53 -40.37 -0.62
N GLN A 351 -15.74 -39.67 -1.73
CA GLN A 351 -14.70 -38.86 -2.38
C GLN A 351 -14.50 -37.48 -1.72
N LEU A 352 -15.59 -36.81 -1.32
CA LEU A 352 -15.56 -35.53 -0.57
C LEU A 352 -14.97 -35.69 0.83
N SER A 353 -15.28 -36.82 1.48
CA SER A 353 -14.71 -37.17 2.78
C SER A 353 -13.21 -37.42 2.68
N LEU A 354 -12.75 -38.10 1.61
CA LEU A 354 -11.33 -38.34 1.38
C LEU A 354 -10.57 -37.05 1.01
N SER A 355 -11.10 -36.20 0.14
CA SER A 355 -10.45 -34.92 -0.24
C SER A 355 -10.30 -33.97 0.95
N THR A 356 -11.29 -33.94 1.84
CA THR A 356 -11.28 -33.10 3.05
C THR A 356 -10.31 -33.66 4.10
N ALA A 357 -10.23 -34.99 4.23
CA ALA A 357 -9.29 -35.65 5.13
C ALA A 357 -7.83 -35.47 4.69
N LEU A 358 -7.53 -35.61 3.40
CA LEU A 358 -6.18 -35.40 2.84
C LEU A 358 -5.71 -33.94 2.97
N ARG A 359 -6.61 -32.95 2.87
CA ARG A 359 -6.28 -31.53 3.05
C ARG A 359 -5.97 -31.11 4.48
N ARG A 360 -6.51 -31.83 5.46
CA ARG A 360 -6.32 -31.51 6.89
C ARG A 360 -5.16 -32.27 7.52
N ASP A 361 -4.66 -33.31 6.84
CA ASP A 361 -3.64 -34.20 7.37
C ASP A 361 -2.24 -33.79 6.90
N ASN A 362 -1.45 -33.30 7.85
CA ASN A 362 -0.13 -32.71 7.60
C ASN A 362 0.90 -33.71 7.02
N ARG A 363 0.63 -35.02 7.05
CA ARG A 363 1.49 -36.04 6.43
C ARG A 363 1.59 -35.90 4.92
N PHE A 364 0.59 -35.29 4.28
CA PHE A 364 0.54 -35.12 2.83
C PHE A 364 1.08 -33.77 2.35
N THR A 365 1.42 -32.86 3.27
CA THR A 365 1.93 -31.52 2.93
C THR A 365 3.45 -31.42 2.91
N ASN A 366 4.18 -32.27 3.66
CA ASN A 366 5.62 -32.08 3.92
C ASN A 366 6.54 -33.29 3.61
N LEU A 367 6.05 -34.38 3.01
CA LEU A 367 6.89 -35.52 2.63
C LEU A 367 7.00 -35.69 1.11
N GLY A 368 7.97 -34.97 0.52
CA GLY A 368 8.56 -35.30 -0.77
C GLY A 368 8.34 -34.25 -1.85
N GLU A 369 9.15 -33.17 -1.85
CA GLU A 369 9.58 -32.40 -3.02
C GLU A 369 8.58 -32.34 -4.21
N ASN A 370 7.32 -31.98 -3.98
CA ASN A 370 6.27 -31.92 -5.02
C ASN A 370 6.07 -33.21 -5.86
N ARG A 371 6.36 -34.41 -5.34
CA ARG A 371 6.22 -35.68 -6.09
C ARG A 371 4.84 -36.36 -5.99
N TRP A 372 3.94 -35.87 -5.14
CA TRP A 372 2.57 -36.39 -5.01
C TRP A 372 1.57 -35.36 -5.53
N VAL A 373 1.47 -35.23 -6.86
CA VAL A 373 0.42 -34.44 -7.49
C VAL A 373 -0.83 -35.31 -7.59
N LEU A 374 -1.88 -34.99 -6.83
CA LEU A 374 -3.20 -35.58 -7.07
C LEU A 374 -3.63 -35.17 -8.49
N ALA A 375 -3.81 -36.15 -9.38
CA ALA A 375 -4.24 -35.84 -10.73
C ALA A 375 -5.68 -35.27 -10.70
N PRO A 376 -5.98 -34.19 -11.46
CA PRO A 376 -7.31 -33.61 -11.53
C PRO A 376 -8.34 -34.67 -11.93
N PHE A 377 -9.54 -34.59 -11.36
CA PHE A 377 -10.63 -35.46 -11.78
C PHE A 377 -10.96 -35.10 -13.24
N VAL A 378 -10.53 -35.94 -14.17
CA VAL A 378 -10.87 -35.85 -15.58
C VAL A 378 -12.22 -36.53 -15.73
N ASP A 379 -13.24 -35.76 -16.12
CA ASP A 379 -14.47 -36.32 -16.68
C ASP A 379 -14.07 -37.24 -17.86
N PRO A 380 -14.42 -38.54 -17.90
CA PRO A 380 -13.91 -39.50 -18.89
C PRO A 380 -14.10 -39.12 -20.37
N GLY A 381 -14.78 -38.01 -20.66
CA GLY A 381 -14.97 -37.42 -21.99
C GLY A 381 -14.13 -36.18 -22.33
N LYS A 382 -13.19 -35.70 -21.48
CA LYS A 382 -12.35 -34.51 -21.78
C LYS A 382 -10.86 -34.84 -21.87
N GLU A 383 -10.22 -34.36 -22.95
CA GLU A 383 -8.79 -34.58 -23.22
C GLU A 383 -7.84 -33.83 -22.25
N PRO A 384 -6.57 -34.29 -22.11
CA PRO A 384 -5.72 -34.01 -20.94
C PRO A 384 -5.10 -32.60 -20.86
N ASP A 385 -5.16 -31.78 -21.92
CA ASP A 385 -4.38 -30.54 -22.02
C ASP A 385 -5.01 -29.33 -21.29
N ASP A 386 -6.31 -29.38 -20.92
CA ASP A 386 -7.00 -28.26 -20.26
C ASP A 386 -6.75 -28.18 -18.73
N ALA A 387 -5.98 -29.10 -18.16
CA ALA A 387 -5.93 -29.32 -16.72
C ALA A 387 -4.84 -28.54 -15.95
N LEU A 388 -4.03 -27.70 -16.61
CA LEU A 388 -2.86 -27.05 -15.99
C LEU A 388 -3.13 -25.67 -15.35
N ASN A 389 -4.36 -25.16 -15.34
CA ASN A 389 -4.64 -23.78 -14.91
C ASN A 389 -5.69 -23.59 -13.79
N ASP A 390 -6.15 -24.63 -13.09
CA ASP A 390 -7.14 -24.45 -12.01
C ASP A 390 -6.52 -24.71 -10.61
N PRO A 391 -6.22 -23.68 -9.80
CA PRO A 391 -5.76 -23.86 -8.44
C PRO A 391 -6.94 -24.31 -7.54
N TYR A 392 -6.91 -25.59 -7.18
CA TYR A 392 -7.87 -26.29 -6.33
C TYR A 392 -8.42 -25.46 -5.15
N THR A 393 -9.71 -25.14 -5.22
CA THR A 393 -10.60 -24.97 -4.07
C THR A 393 -11.78 -25.92 -4.28
N PRO A 394 -12.20 -26.76 -3.31
CA PRO A 394 -13.51 -27.37 -3.36
C PRO A 394 -14.50 -26.21 -3.26
N ARG A 395 -14.99 -25.76 -4.41
CA ARG A 395 -15.97 -24.70 -4.50
C ARG A 395 -17.26 -25.25 -3.91
N ILE A 396 -17.54 -24.91 -2.66
CA ILE A 396 -18.92 -24.69 -2.25
C ILE A 396 -19.44 -23.66 -3.27
N TYR A 397 -20.49 -23.97 -4.03
CA TYR A 397 -20.97 -23.16 -5.17
C TYR A 397 -21.63 -21.83 -4.74
N ALA A 398 -21.13 -21.22 -3.67
CA ALA A 398 -21.44 -19.87 -3.27
C ALA A 398 -20.46 -18.91 -3.97
N ALA A 399 -20.98 -17.84 -4.57
CA ALA A 399 -20.15 -16.69 -4.93
C ALA A 399 -19.36 -16.25 -3.67
N GLU A 400 -18.12 -15.76 -3.82
CA GLU A 400 -17.22 -15.42 -2.69
C GLU A 400 -17.83 -14.49 -1.61
N ASN A 401 -18.96 -13.84 -1.91
CA ASN A 401 -19.68 -12.90 -1.06
C ASN A 401 -21.09 -13.36 -0.60
N ALA A 402 -21.51 -14.59 -0.88
CA ALA A 402 -22.86 -15.06 -0.53
C ALA A 402 -23.00 -15.29 0.98
N SER A 403 -24.09 -14.79 1.55
CA SER A 403 -24.42 -14.94 2.98
C SER A 403 -25.34 -16.15 3.19
N PHE A 404 -25.25 -16.75 4.38
CA PHE A 404 -26.09 -17.88 4.78
C PHE A 404 -27.12 -17.40 5.80
N TRP A 405 -28.38 -17.80 5.62
CA TRP A 405 -29.50 -17.30 6.39
C TRP A 405 -30.36 -18.44 6.89
N ARG A 406 -30.92 -18.28 8.09
CA ARG A 406 -31.96 -19.13 8.63
C ARG A 406 -33.25 -18.32 8.74
N ILE A 407 -34.33 -18.86 8.20
CA ILE A 407 -35.65 -18.23 8.21
C ILE A 407 -36.66 -19.16 8.87
N HIS A 408 -37.40 -18.66 9.85
CA HIS A 408 -38.45 -19.41 10.51
C HIS A 408 -39.77 -19.31 9.74
N PHE A 409 -40.33 -20.44 9.32
CA PHE A 409 -41.55 -20.49 8.50
C PHE A 409 -42.63 -21.41 9.14
N PRO A 410 -43.94 -21.06 9.08
CA PRO A 410 -45.01 -21.90 9.62
C PRO A 410 -45.13 -23.24 8.89
N SER A 411 -45.30 -24.33 9.64
CA SER A 411 -45.38 -25.68 9.06
C SER A 411 -46.61 -25.91 8.20
N GLU A 412 -47.72 -25.23 8.51
CA GLU A 412 -49.01 -25.38 7.82
C GLU A 412 -48.99 -24.91 6.36
N HIS A 413 -48.08 -24.00 6.01
CA HIS A 413 -47.93 -23.46 4.65
C HIS A 413 -46.69 -23.99 3.91
N TRP A 414 -45.86 -24.83 4.55
CA TRP A 414 -44.58 -25.24 4.00
C TRP A 414 -44.71 -26.02 2.68
N ALA A 415 -45.64 -26.98 2.61
CA ALA A 415 -45.80 -27.83 1.42
C ALA A 415 -46.13 -27.00 0.15
N GLU A 416 -46.98 -25.99 0.30
CA GLU A 416 -47.33 -25.07 -0.78
C GLU A 416 -46.19 -24.10 -1.13
N ALA A 417 -45.51 -23.57 -0.10
CA ALA A 417 -44.37 -22.66 -0.28
C ALA A 417 -43.17 -23.34 -0.97
N HIS A 418 -42.88 -24.58 -0.56
CA HIS A 418 -41.83 -25.40 -1.16
C HIS A 418 -42.12 -25.73 -2.62
N ALA A 419 -43.34 -26.17 -2.94
CA ALA A 419 -43.74 -26.50 -4.32
C ALA A 419 -43.72 -25.28 -5.27
N ARG A 420 -43.88 -24.06 -4.73
CA ARG A 420 -43.84 -22.82 -5.51
C ARG A 420 -42.48 -22.13 -5.51
N GLY A 421 -41.48 -22.67 -4.79
CA GLY A 421 -40.16 -22.05 -4.70
C GLY A 421 -40.17 -20.71 -3.99
N ILE A 422 -40.96 -20.55 -2.92
CA ILE A 422 -41.13 -19.27 -2.22
C ILE A 422 -40.89 -19.46 -0.71
N ILE A 423 -40.34 -18.45 -0.05
CA ILE A 423 -40.42 -18.29 1.41
C ILE A 423 -40.94 -16.90 1.75
N ALA A 424 -41.84 -16.81 2.72
CA ALA A 424 -42.48 -15.56 3.09
C ALA A 424 -42.42 -15.31 4.60
N ILE A 425 -42.50 -14.05 5.01
CA ILE A 425 -42.61 -13.70 6.43
C ILE A 425 -43.73 -12.69 6.65
N ASN A 426 -44.40 -12.80 7.80
CA ASN A 426 -45.36 -11.80 8.24
C ASN A 426 -44.62 -10.78 9.12
N LEU A 427 -44.43 -9.56 8.60
CA LEU A 427 -43.84 -8.44 9.33
C LEU A 427 -44.95 -7.60 10.02
N SER A 428 -45.83 -8.23 10.79
CA SER A 428 -47.02 -7.57 11.35
C SER A 428 -46.79 -6.53 12.46
N ASN A 429 -45.56 -6.09 12.75
CA ASN A 429 -45.30 -4.95 13.65
C ASN A 429 -43.95 -4.25 13.31
N SER A 430 -44.03 -3.04 12.76
CA SER A 430 -42.96 -2.13 12.30
C SER A 430 -42.14 -2.59 11.09
N GLU A 431 -42.30 -1.90 9.95
CA GLU A 431 -41.42 -2.01 8.76
C GLU A 431 -39.93 -1.71 9.09
N GLU A 432 -39.65 -1.11 10.24
CA GLU A 432 -38.30 -0.77 10.71
C GLU A 432 -37.66 -1.81 11.66
N GLY A 433 -38.34 -2.92 11.96
CA GLY A 433 -37.85 -3.95 12.88
C GLY A 433 -36.59 -4.69 12.38
N PRO A 434 -35.76 -5.25 13.27
CA PRO A 434 -34.50 -5.91 12.90
C PRO A 434 -34.69 -7.14 11.98
N ASN A 435 -35.84 -7.83 12.03
CA ASN A 435 -36.16 -8.92 11.10
C ASN A 435 -36.51 -8.41 9.70
N ALA A 436 -37.20 -7.26 9.58
CA ALA A 436 -37.50 -6.64 8.29
C ALA A 436 -36.21 -6.18 7.59
N LYS A 437 -35.34 -5.49 8.33
CA LYS A 437 -34.02 -5.08 7.84
C LYS A 437 -33.17 -6.26 7.39
N ARG A 438 -33.13 -7.35 8.16
CA ARG A 438 -32.39 -8.57 7.81
C ARG A 438 -32.99 -9.30 6.61
N PHE A 439 -34.31 -9.42 6.52
CA PHE A 439 -34.97 -10.07 5.38
C PHE A 439 -34.72 -9.31 4.08
N ASN A 440 -34.74 -7.97 4.12
CA ASN A 440 -34.43 -7.12 2.97
C ASN A 440 -32.92 -7.08 2.62
N GLN A 441 -32.04 -7.56 3.50
CA GLN A 441 -30.61 -7.70 3.22
C GLN A 441 -30.26 -8.98 2.45
N ILE A 442 -31.20 -9.93 2.35
CA ILE A 442 -31.01 -11.19 1.64
C ILE A 442 -30.98 -10.93 0.13
N LYS A 443 -29.90 -11.36 -0.53
CA LYS A 443 -29.67 -11.12 -1.96
C LYS A 443 -29.78 -12.39 -2.79
N PRO A 444 -30.05 -12.29 -4.11
CA PRO A 444 -29.94 -13.44 -5.01
C PRO A 444 -28.55 -14.07 -4.91
N GLY A 445 -28.51 -15.40 -4.82
CA GLY A 445 -27.29 -16.18 -4.59
C GLY A 445 -27.02 -16.55 -3.13
N ASP A 446 -27.66 -15.87 -2.17
CA ASP A 446 -27.57 -16.23 -0.75
C ASP A 446 -28.21 -17.60 -0.47
N ARG A 447 -27.72 -18.30 0.57
CA ARG A 447 -28.25 -19.60 0.99
C ARG A 447 -29.27 -19.42 2.10
N ILE A 448 -30.41 -20.10 1.99
CA ILE A 448 -31.44 -20.11 3.02
C ILE A 448 -31.65 -21.52 3.54
N VAL A 449 -31.73 -21.61 4.87
CA VAL A 449 -32.26 -22.76 5.60
C VAL A 449 -33.63 -22.40 6.15
N ALA A 450 -34.68 -23.05 5.63
CA ALA A 450 -36.03 -22.91 6.15
C ALA A 450 -36.18 -23.76 7.40
N TYR A 451 -36.36 -23.10 8.55
CA TYR A 451 -36.67 -23.76 9.81
C TYR A 451 -38.17 -23.74 10.04
N VAL A 452 -38.75 -24.92 10.19
CA VAL A 452 -40.17 -25.13 10.41
C VAL A 452 -40.42 -25.42 11.91
N GLN A 453 -41.56 -24.99 12.44
CA GLN A 453 -41.90 -25.14 13.87
C GLN A 453 -41.64 -26.56 14.43
N LYS A 454 -41.29 -26.65 15.72
CA LYS A 454 -40.94 -27.89 16.46
C LYS A 454 -39.59 -28.54 16.07
N GLY A 455 -38.58 -27.76 15.67
CA GLY A 455 -37.22 -28.30 15.51
C GLY A 455 -36.94 -29.01 14.20
N ARG A 456 -37.78 -28.76 13.19
CA ARG A 456 -37.68 -29.40 11.88
C ARG A 456 -37.07 -28.45 10.87
N ILE A 457 -36.20 -28.96 10.01
CA ILE A 457 -35.72 -28.22 8.84
C ILE A 457 -36.66 -28.55 7.69
N GLY A 458 -37.31 -27.52 7.13
CA GLY A 458 -38.22 -27.66 6.00
C GLY A 458 -37.46 -27.94 4.72
N GLY A 459 -36.44 -27.14 4.42
CA GLY A 459 -35.65 -27.24 3.19
C GLY A 459 -34.44 -26.30 3.20
N ILE A 460 -33.51 -26.56 2.29
CA ILE A 460 -32.32 -25.73 2.03
C ILE A 460 -32.38 -25.28 0.58
N GLY A 461 -32.13 -24.00 0.31
CA GLY A 461 -32.25 -23.46 -1.04
C GLY A 461 -31.43 -22.21 -1.28
N ILE A 462 -31.41 -21.79 -2.55
CA ILE A 462 -30.72 -20.58 -3.01
C ILE A 462 -31.76 -19.51 -3.32
N VAL A 463 -31.52 -18.30 -2.84
CA VAL A 463 -32.33 -17.14 -3.20
C VAL A 463 -32.17 -16.85 -4.69
N THR A 464 -33.25 -16.95 -5.46
CA THR A 464 -33.28 -16.60 -6.88
C THR A 464 -33.74 -15.16 -7.09
N ARG A 465 -34.57 -14.62 -6.19
CA ARG A 465 -35.03 -13.22 -6.21
C ARG A 465 -34.98 -12.60 -4.83
N ALA A 466 -34.48 -11.36 -4.76
CA ALA A 466 -34.43 -10.56 -3.54
C ALA A 466 -35.83 -10.28 -2.98
N ALA A 467 -35.90 -9.81 -1.73
CA ALA A 467 -37.18 -9.61 -1.06
C ALA A 467 -38.07 -8.61 -1.80
N TYR A 468 -39.34 -8.96 -2.01
CA TYR A 468 -40.34 -8.10 -2.64
C TYR A 468 -41.65 -8.13 -1.85
N ASP A 469 -42.43 -7.05 -1.98
CA ASP A 469 -43.79 -6.96 -1.45
C ASP A 469 -44.79 -7.19 -2.59
N VAL A 470 -45.74 -8.11 -2.36
CA VAL A 470 -46.80 -8.46 -3.31
C VAL A 470 -47.65 -7.22 -3.68
N ALA A 471 -47.77 -6.22 -2.80
CA ALA A 471 -48.53 -5.00 -3.07
C ALA A 471 -47.79 -3.98 -3.96
N SER A 472 -46.46 -4.06 -4.10
CA SER A 472 -45.63 -3.09 -4.84
C SER A 472 -44.95 -3.65 -6.09
N SER A 473 -45.07 -4.97 -6.35
CA SER A 473 -44.52 -5.58 -7.55
C SER A 473 -45.46 -5.40 -8.76
N PRO A 474 -44.97 -4.91 -9.92
CA PRO A 474 -45.78 -4.76 -11.14
C PRO A 474 -46.15 -6.12 -11.78
N LEU A 475 -45.54 -7.22 -11.34
CA LEU A 475 -45.81 -8.58 -11.80
C LEU A 475 -46.95 -9.22 -10.98
N GLN A 476 -48.20 -8.91 -11.31
CA GLN A 476 -49.33 -9.75 -10.86
C GLN A 476 -49.37 -11.04 -11.70
N THR A 477 -48.61 -12.06 -11.31
CA THR A 477 -48.85 -13.42 -11.80
C THR A 477 -50.22 -13.90 -11.31
N LYS A 478 -51.09 -14.34 -12.23
CA LYS A 478 -52.42 -14.92 -11.97
C LYS A 478 -52.36 -16.20 -11.12
N SER A 479 -52.05 -16.13 -9.83
CA SER A 479 -52.26 -17.24 -8.87
C SER A 479 -52.37 -16.80 -7.40
N ALA A 480 -52.90 -15.59 -7.14
CA ALA A 480 -53.12 -15.05 -5.79
C ALA A 480 -54.34 -15.66 -5.05
N ALA A 481 -54.52 -16.99 -5.07
CA ALA A 481 -55.73 -17.62 -4.52
C ALA A 481 -55.53 -18.64 -3.37
N SER A 482 -54.34 -18.81 -2.79
CA SER A 482 -54.21 -19.71 -1.60
C SER A 482 -53.09 -19.39 -0.60
N PHE A 483 -52.42 -18.23 -0.71
CA PHE A 483 -51.47 -17.75 0.30
C PHE A 483 -52.07 -16.49 0.93
N ASP A 484 -52.58 -16.60 2.16
CA ASP A 484 -53.38 -15.57 2.84
C ASP A 484 -52.70 -14.18 2.87
N ALA A 485 -53.50 -13.12 2.98
CA ALA A 485 -53.07 -11.72 3.15
C ALA A 485 -52.15 -11.46 4.35
N ALA A 486 -51.86 -12.50 5.15
CA ALA A 486 -50.99 -12.49 6.31
C ALA A 486 -49.49 -12.53 5.98
N TYR A 487 -49.04 -12.88 4.78
CA TYR A 487 -47.59 -12.99 4.46
C TYR A 487 -47.21 -12.18 3.18
N PRO A 488 -47.16 -10.84 3.27
CA PRO A 488 -46.96 -9.97 2.12
C PRO A 488 -45.51 -9.89 1.61
N HIS A 489 -44.51 -10.15 2.45
CA HIS A 489 -43.09 -10.07 2.08
C HIS A 489 -42.55 -11.45 1.69
N ARG A 490 -42.01 -11.56 0.47
CA ARG A 490 -41.64 -12.83 -0.16
C ARG A 490 -40.22 -12.79 -0.73
N LEU A 491 -39.61 -13.97 -0.79
CA LEU A 491 -38.39 -14.29 -1.51
C LEU A 491 -38.67 -15.49 -2.42
N ASP A 492 -38.12 -15.45 -3.63
CA ASP A 492 -38.11 -16.63 -4.48
C ASP A 492 -36.83 -17.44 -4.17
N VAL A 493 -37.00 -18.74 -3.97
CA VAL A 493 -35.97 -19.66 -3.51
C VAL A 493 -36.04 -20.93 -4.35
N ALA A 494 -34.93 -21.28 -4.98
CA ALA A 494 -34.74 -22.60 -5.57
C ALA A 494 -34.36 -23.58 -4.45
N TRP A 495 -35.30 -24.43 -4.04
CA TRP A 495 -35.08 -25.46 -3.02
C TRP A 495 -34.29 -26.64 -3.57
N SER A 496 -33.51 -27.29 -2.71
CA SER A 496 -32.90 -28.59 -3.02
C SER A 496 -33.97 -29.68 -3.09
N ASP A 497 -33.96 -30.46 -4.17
CA ASP A 497 -34.89 -31.58 -4.39
C ASP A 497 -34.74 -32.72 -3.36
N GLU A 498 -33.63 -32.74 -2.61
CA GLU A 498 -33.31 -33.77 -1.63
C GLU A 498 -34.08 -33.64 -0.30
N LEU A 499 -34.74 -32.48 -0.05
CA LEU A 499 -35.49 -32.19 1.19
C LEU A 499 -36.93 -31.75 0.91
N SER A 500 -37.74 -32.64 0.31
CA SER A 500 -39.15 -32.36 0.02
C SER A 500 -40.08 -32.44 1.24
N GLU A 501 -39.69 -33.14 2.31
CA GLU A 501 -40.43 -33.23 3.59
C GLU A 501 -39.62 -32.70 4.78
N PRO A 502 -40.23 -32.00 5.76
CA PRO A 502 -39.50 -31.47 6.92
C PRO A 502 -38.85 -32.54 7.81
N VAL A 503 -37.53 -32.44 8.00
CA VAL A 503 -36.72 -33.40 8.76
C VAL A 503 -36.54 -32.95 10.21
N ASP A 504 -36.79 -33.84 11.18
CA ASP A 504 -36.56 -33.58 12.61
C ASP A 504 -35.09 -33.83 13.00
N LEU A 505 -34.36 -32.75 13.31
CA LEU A 505 -32.96 -32.80 13.71
C LEU A 505 -32.74 -32.60 15.22
N LEU A 506 -33.80 -32.39 16.02
CA LEU A 506 -33.68 -32.11 17.45
C LEU A 506 -32.83 -33.12 18.24
N PRO A 507 -32.88 -34.44 17.97
CA PRO A 507 -32.07 -35.41 18.70
C PRO A 507 -30.57 -35.28 18.40
N ARG A 508 -30.21 -34.97 17.15
CA ARG A 508 -28.82 -34.86 16.66
C ARG A 508 -28.20 -33.50 17.02
N LEU A 509 -29.00 -32.44 17.01
CA LEU A 509 -28.55 -31.08 17.33
C LEU A 509 -28.13 -30.91 18.79
N LYS A 510 -28.65 -31.71 19.74
CA LYS A 510 -28.25 -31.64 21.16
C LYS A 510 -26.75 -31.87 21.41
N GLN A 511 -26.03 -32.47 20.45
CA GLN A 511 -24.58 -32.69 20.52
C GLN A 511 -23.77 -31.48 20.03
N HIS A 512 -24.43 -30.46 19.47
CA HIS A 512 -23.82 -29.22 18.97
C HIS A 512 -24.49 -28.00 19.63
N GLU A 513 -24.04 -27.62 20.85
CA GLU A 513 -24.69 -26.60 21.69
C GLU A 513 -24.91 -25.24 20.98
N THR A 514 -23.94 -24.77 20.20
CA THR A 514 -24.01 -23.48 19.47
C THR A 514 -25.08 -23.52 18.38
N LEU A 515 -25.00 -24.49 17.47
CA LEU A 515 -25.97 -24.70 16.39
C LEU A 515 -27.38 -24.95 16.94
N TYR A 516 -27.49 -25.73 18.02
CA TYR A 516 -28.75 -25.96 18.72
C TYR A 516 -29.35 -24.66 19.26
N SER A 517 -28.54 -23.80 19.90
CA SER A 517 -29.01 -22.50 20.39
C SER A 517 -29.50 -21.60 19.25
N HIS A 518 -28.78 -21.57 18.12
CA HIS A 518 -29.11 -20.73 16.97
C HIS A 518 -30.38 -21.15 16.24
N LEU A 519 -30.71 -22.45 16.23
CA LEU A 519 -31.93 -22.98 15.63
C LEU A 519 -33.12 -22.94 16.61
N ARG A 520 -32.89 -23.12 17.92
CA ARG A 520 -33.93 -23.22 18.95
C ARG A 520 -34.68 -21.91 19.22
N TYR A 521 -34.01 -20.76 19.22
CA TYR A 521 -34.66 -19.48 19.55
C TYR A 521 -35.48 -18.92 18.39
N THR A 522 -36.68 -18.42 18.71
CA THR A 522 -37.69 -17.93 17.76
C THR A 522 -37.45 -16.47 17.36
N GLN A 523 -36.42 -16.22 16.55
CA GLN A 523 -36.31 -14.99 15.75
C GLN A 523 -36.48 -15.35 14.28
N THR A 524 -37.33 -14.59 13.56
CA THR A 524 -37.85 -14.98 12.25
C THR A 524 -36.78 -15.03 11.15
N VAL A 525 -35.74 -14.19 11.23
CA VAL A 525 -34.64 -14.14 10.25
C VAL A 525 -33.30 -13.90 10.94
N LYS A 526 -32.33 -14.81 10.75
CA LYS A 526 -31.01 -14.72 11.39
C LYS A 526 -29.89 -15.17 10.42
N PRO A 527 -28.74 -14.47 10.37
CA PRO A 527 -27.57 -14.96 9.66
C PRO A 527 -27.05 -16.25 10.32
N LEU A 528 -26.56 -17.16 9.49
CA LEU A 528 -25.99 -18.45 9.88
C LEU A 528 -24.49 -18.44 9.50
N PRO A 529 -23.56 -18.78 10.41
CA PRO A 529 -22.16 -18.93 10.06
C PRO A 529 -21.94 -20.06 9.05
N LEU A 530 -20.95 -19.92 8.16
CA LEU A 530 -20.59 -20.94 7.16
C LEU A 530 -20.34 -22.32 7.80
N GLU A 531 -19.60 -22.36 8.91
CA GLU A 531 -19.30 -23.60 9.63
C GLU A 531 -20.57 -24.31 10.14
N GLU A 532 -21.54 -23.54 10.61
CA GLU A 532 -22.84 -24.04 11.08
C GLU A 532 -23.71 -24.53 9.92
N TYR A 533 -23.66 -23.85 8.77
CA TYR A 533 -24.32 -24.26 7.54
C TYR A 533 -23.74 -25.58 7.00
N THR A 534 -22.41 -25.71 6.93
CA THR A 534 -21.75 -26.96 6.51
C THR A 534 -22.03 -28.12 7.47
N THR A 535 -22.10 -27.82 8.77
CA THR A 535 -22.50 -28.81 9.79
C THR A 535 -23.95 -29.26 9.58
N LEU A 536 -24.86 -28.35 9.23
CA LEU A 536 -26.26 -28.68 8.91
C LEU A 536 -26.38 -29.56 7.67
N LEU A 537 -25.67 -29.24 6.58
CA LEU A 537 -25.61 -30.08 5.38
C LEU A 537 -25.13 -31.50 5.72
N SER A 538 -24.09 -31.60 6.54
CA SER A 538 -23.55 -32.89 7.00
C SER A 538 -24.55 -33.68 7.86
N LEU A 539 -25.30 -33.00 8.75
CA LEU A 539 -26.29 -33.63 9.63
C LEU A 539 -27.56 -34.08 8.86
N LEU A 540 -27.91 -33.36 7.80
CA LEU A 540 -29.00 -33.67 6.88
C LEU A 540 -28.59 -34.70 5.81
N ALA A 541 -27.30 -34.88 5.58
CA ALA A 541 -26.73 -35.70 4.50
C ALA A 541 -27.23 -35.24 3.12
N VAL A 542 -27.20 -33.93 2.89
CA VAL A 542 -27.69 -33.26 1.68
C VAL A 542 -26.57 -32.40 1.12
N ASP A 543 -26.39 -32.40 -0.19
CA ASP A 543 -25.39 -31.56 -0.84
C ASP A 543 -25.83 -30.08 -0.81
N ASP A 544 -24.87 -29.13 -0.80
CA ASP A 544 -25.22 -27.71 -1.01
C ASP A 544 -25.92 -27.62 -2.37
N PRO A 545 -27.14 -27.07 -2.45
CA PRO A 545 -27.76 -26.83 -3.75
C PRO A 545 -26.75 -26.09 -4.61
N ALA A 546 -26.36 -26.66 -5.75
CA ALA A 546 -25.61 -25.91 -6.75
C ALA A 546 -26.50 -24.76 -7.21
N ALA A 547 -25.91 -23.62 -7.62
CA ALA A 547 -26.67 -22.55 -8.27
C ALA A 547 -27.62 -23.19 -9.29
N PRO A 548 -28.95 -23.00 -9.20
CA PRO A 548 -29.84 -23.54 -10.21
C PRO A 548 -29.29 -23.05 -11.55
N ILE A 549 -29.10 -23.97 -12.48
CA ILE A 549 -28.98 -23.62 -13.88
C ILE A 549 -30.36 -23.07 -14.24
N ILE A 550 -30.59 -21.80 -13.91
CA ILE A 550 -31.63 -21.02 -14.56
C ILE A 550 -31.16 -21.03 -16.00
N ALA A 551 -31.86 -21.79 -16.84
CA ALA A 551 -31.67 -21.73 -18.28
C ALA A 551 -31.61 -20.24 -18.66
N PRO A 552 -30.61 -19.81 -19.44
CA PRO A 552 -30.55 -18.41 -19.85
C PRO A 552 -31.92 -18.03 -20.42
N PRO A 553 -32.43 -16.81 -20.14
CA PRO A 553 -33.72 -16.35 -20.64
C PRO A 553 -33.79 -16.71 -22.12
N HIS A 554 -34.85 -17.43 -22.46
CA HIS A 554 -35.04 -18.09 -23.75
C HIS A 554 -34.52 -17.19 -24.88
N LEU A 555 -33.35 -17.52 -25.44
CA LEU A 555 -33.00 -17.01 -26.75
C LEU A 555 -34.09 -17.57 -27.67
N LEU A 556 -35.02 -16.71 -28.06
CA LEU A 556 -36.02 -17.09 -29.06
C LEU A 556 -35.22 -17.58 -30.29
N PRO A 557 -35.51 -18.76 -30.84
CA PRO A 557 -34.71 -19.37 -31.90
C PRO A 557 -35.00 -18.72 -33.26
N LEU A 558 -34.97 -17.38 -33.32
CA LEU A 558 -35.24 -16.59 -34.50
C LEU A 558 -33.94 -16.19 -35.20
N PRO A 559 -33.97 -16.01 -36.54
CA PRO A 559 -32.83 -15.48 -37.29
C PRO A 559 -32.55 -14.03 -36.89
N LEU A 560 -31.28 -13.62 -37.00
CA LEU A 560 -30.81 -12.29 -36.66
C LEU A 560 -31.52 -11.21 -37.51
N SER A 561 -31.82 -11.53 -38.77
CA SER A 561 -32.55 -10.66 -39.70
C SER A 561 -33.94 -10.30 -39.22
N ALA A 562 -34.64 -11.21 -38.51
CA ALA A 562 -35.97 -10.91 -37.99
C ALA A 562 -35.91 -9.75 -36.98
N TYR A 563 -34.92 -9.75 -36.09
CA TYR A 563 -34.70 -8.67 -35.14
C TYR A 563 -34.25 -7.37 -35.80
N ALA A 564 -33.39 -7.46 -36.83
CA ALA A 564 -32.97 -6.30 -37.61
C ALA A 564 -34.15 -5.65 -38.36
N ASP A 565 -34.97 -6.45 -39.04
CA ASP A 565 -36.15 -6.00 -39.78
C ASP A 565 -37.18 -5.36 -38.83
N PHE A 566 -37.42 -5.97 -37.67
CA PHE A 566 -38.28 -5.39 -36.63
C PHE A 566 -37.75 -4.03 -36.16
N ALA A 567 -36.46 -3.93 -35.83
CA ALA A 567 -35.87 -2.68 -35.34
C ALA A 567 -35.89 -1.57 -36.40
N GLN A 568 -35.77 -1.91 -37.69
CA GLN A 568 -35.88 -0.93 -38.78
C GLN A 568 -37.31 -0.38 -38.97
N GLN A 569 -38.34 -1.09 -38.50
CA GLN A 569 -39.74 -0.64 -38.53
C GLN A 569 -40.08 0.36 -37.42
N LEU A 570 -39.24 0.48 -36.38
CA LEU A 570 -39.44 1.40 -35.26
C LEU A 570 -39.16 2.86 -35.65
N GLU A 571 -39.87 3.79 -35.02
CA GLU A 571 -39.67 5.23 -35.19
C GLU A 571 -38.49 5.74 -34.33
N GLU A 572 -37.52 6.39 -34.98
CA GLU A 572 -36.22 6.79 -34.40
C GLU A 572 -36.30 7.79 -33.23
N HIS A 573 -37.38 8.55 -33.13
CA HIS A 573 -37.60 9.56 -32.09
C HIS A 573 -38.70 9.20 -31.10
N GLN A 574 -39.33 8.03 -31.27
CA GLN A 574 -40.38 7.56 -30.37
C GLN A 574 -39.75 6.76 -29.23
N ALA A 575 -40.23 6.98 -28.01
CA ALA A 575 -39.92 6.13 -26.88
C ALA A 575 -41.03 5.07 -26.73
N TYR A 576 -40.62 3.83 -26.48
CA TYR A 576 -41.51 2.68 -26.38
C TYR A 576 -41.39 2.05 -24.98
N THR A 577 -42.49 1.56 -24.42
CA THR A 577 -42.44 0.69 -23.25
C THR A 577 -42.10 -0.75 -23.66
N ALA A 578 -41.78 -1.62 -22.69
CA ALA A 578 -41.54 -3.03 -22.98
C ALA A 578 -42.78 -3.71 -23.57
N ASP A 579 -43.96 -3.36 -23.05
CA ASP A 579 -45.24 -3.85 -23.55
C ASP A 579 -45.53 -3.35 -24.98
N ASP A 580 -45.19 -2.10 -25.31
CA ASP A 580 -45.37 -1.57 -26.68
C ASP A 580 -44.51 -2.35 -27.69
N LEU A 581 -43.25 -2.60 -27.35
CA LEU A 581 -42.32 -3.34 -28.21
C LEU A 581 -42.74 -4.80 -28.38
N HIS A 582 -43.19 -5.45 -27.30
CA HIS A 582 -43.68 -6.81 -27.34
C HIS A 582 -44.97 -6.93 -28.17
N ALA A 583 -45.93 -6.03 -27.96
CA ALA A 583 -47.18 -5.99 -28.72
C ALA A 583 -46.93 -5.77 -30.22
N LEU A 584 -45.96 -4.92 -30.57
CA LEU A 584 -45.57 -4.71 -31.96
C LEU A 584 -44.87 -5.95 -32.54
N ALA A 585 -43.99 -6.61 -31.78
CA ALA A 585 -43.32 -7.85 -32.20
C ALA A 585 -44.32 -8.96 -32.50
N VAL A 586 -45.34 -9.16 -31.65
CA VAL A 586 -46.44 -10.12 -31.88
C VAL A 586 -47.19 -9.86 -33.20
N GLN A 587 -47.29 -8.60 -33.63
CA GLN A 587 -47.98 -8.22 -34.87
C GLN A 587 -47.12 -8.32 -36.12
N THR A 588 -45.80 -8.16 -35.99
CA THR A 588 -44.89 -7.90 -37.12
C THR A 588 -43.84 -8.98 -37.34
N MET A 589 -43.42 -9.70 -36.30
CA MET A 589 -42.42 -10.75 -36.39
C MET A 589 -43.07 -12.12 -36.62
N LEU A 590 -42.59 -12.82 -37.65
CA LEU A 590 -43.01 -14.19 -37.97
C LEU A 590 -42.41 -15.17 -36.94
N ASP A 591 -43.22 -16.14 -36.49
CA ASP A 591 -42.84 -17.17 -35.51
C ASP A 591 -42.42 -16.63 -34.12
N PHE A 592 -42.82 -15.41 -33.78
CA PHE A 592 -42.62 -14.84 -32.45
C PHE A 592 -43.56 -15.49 -31.42
N ASP A 593 -43.01 -15.91 -30.29
CA ASP A 593 -43.77 -16.50 -29.19
C ASP A 593 -44.54 -15.40 -28.44
N ALA A 594 -45.86 -15.36 -28.63
CA ALA A 594 -46.72 -14.38 -27.98
C ALA A 594 -46.81 -14.55 -26.44
N ASP A 595 -46.44 -15.73 -25.92
CA ASP A 595 -46.39 -15.99 -24.48
C ASP A 595 -45.02 -15.62 -23.86
N SER A 596 -44.08 -15.10 -24.67
CA SER A 596 -42.77 -14.65 -24.19
C SER A 596 -42.88 -13.42 -23.27
N ASP A 597 -41.96 -13.31 -22.32
CA ASP A 597 -41.89 -12.20 -21.38
C ASP A 597 -41.38 -10.90 -22.04
N ALA A 598 -42.13 -9.80 -21.89
CA ALA A 598 -41.85 -8.51 -22.54
C ALA A 598 -40.50 -7.92 -22.10
N ASP A 599 -40.16 -8.00 -20.81
CA ASP A 599 -38.89 -7.50 -20.27
C ASP A 599 -37.69 -8.31 -20.78
N SER A 600 -37.84 -9.63 -20.87
CA SER A 600 -36.84 -10.53 -21.45
C SER A 600 -36.61 -10.25 -22.93
N PHE A 601 -37.67 -9.95 -23.69
CA PHE A 601 -37.57 -9.57 -25.10
C PHE A 601 -36.81 -8.25 -25.30
N VAL A 602 -37.13 -7.21 -24.52
CA VAL A 602 -36.41 -5.94 -24.61
C VAL A 602 -34.95 -6.08 -24.19
N THR A 603 -34.68 -6.87 -23.14
CA THR A 603 -33.32 -7.18 -22.72
C THR A 603 -32.53 -7.83 -23.86
N LEU A 604 -33.13 -8.73 -24.63
CA LEU A 604 -32.51 -9.32 -25.82
C LEU A 604 -32.22 -8.28 -26.91
N LEU A 605 -33.13 -7.35 -27.18
CA LEU A 605 -32.90 -6.26 -28.13
C LEU A 605 -31.76 -5.32 -27.69
N GLN A 606 -31.61 -5.08 -26.39
CA GLN A 606 -30.47 -4.33 -25.85
C GLN A 606 -29.17 -5.13 -25.95
N GLN A 607 -29.19 -6.44 -25.68
CA GLN A 607 -28.04 -7.34 -25.86
C GLN A 607 -27.57 -7.38 -27.32
N LEU A 608 -28.50 -7.30 -28.27
CA LEU A 608 -28.25 -7.20 -29.72
C LEU A 608 -27.87 -5.78 -30.18
N ARG A 609 -27.77 -4.80 -29.27
CA ARG A 609 -27.37 -3.41 -29.56
C ARG A 609 -28.36 -2.62 -30.41
N LEU A 610 -29.64 -2.96 -30.35
CA LEU A 610 -30.68 -2.26 -31.12
C LEU A 610 -31.31 -1.11 -30.34
N LEU A 611 -31.43 -1.25 -29.02
CA LEU A 611 -32.12 -0.30 -28.14
C LEU A 611 -31.22 0.29 -27.04
N THR A 612 -31.64 1.41 -26.47
CA THR A 612 -31.12 1.98 -25.21
C THR A 612 -32.27 2.39 -24.32
N SER A 613 -32.08 2.32 -23.00
CA SER A 613 -33.02 2.88 -22.03
C SER A 613 -32.86 4.41 -21.89
N GLU A 614 -33.96 5.13 -21.72
CA GLU A 614 -33.99 6.56 -21.42
C GLU A 614 -34.63 6.79 -20.04
N VAL A 615 -33.98 7.62 -19.20
CA VAL A 615 -34.41 7.84 -17.81
C VAL A 615 -35.81 8.48 -17.78
N GLY A 616 -36.80 7.71 -17.35
CA GLY A 616 -38.19 8.16 -17.19
C GLY A 616 -39.07 8.09 -18.46
N ALA A 617 -38.57 7.59 -19.59
CA ALA A 617 -39.30 7.61 -20.87
C ALA A 617 -39.40 6.25 -21.60
N GLY A 618 -38.76 5.17 -21.13
CA GLY A 618 -38.83 3.84 -21.76
C GLY A 618 -37.58 3.50 -22.59
N TYR A 619 -37.76 2.84 -23.72
CA TYR A 619 -36.70 2.35 -24.61
C TYR A 619 -36.75 3.05 -25.96
N ARG A 620 -35.58 3.28 -26.55
CA ARG A 620 -35.45 3.98 -27.84
C ARG A 620 -34.46 3.29 -28.76
N LEU A 621 -34.73 3.39 -30.06
CA LEU A 621 -33.86 2.89 -31.12
C LEU A 621 -32.52 3.62 -31.14
N GLN A 622 -31.43 2.87 -31.28
CA GLN A 622 -30.09 3.41 -31.46
C GLN A 622 -29.95 4.05 -32.85
N ALA A 623 -29.31 5.22 -32.94
CA ALA A 623 -29.23 6.01 -34.18
C ALA A 623 -28.54 5.28 -35.36
N TYR A 624 -27.67 4.31 -35.06
CA TYR A 624 -26.94 3.53 -36.06
C TYR A 624 -27.70 2.30 -36.57
N VAL A 625 -28.98 2.09 -36.22
CA VAL A 625 -29.72 0.89 -36.67
C VAL A 625 -30.28 1.04 -38.09
N ARG A 626 -30.34 2.26 -38.65
CA ARG A 626 -30.98 2.57 -39.95
C ARG A 626 -30.05 2.59 -41.18
N GLY A 627 -28.92 1.89 -41.14
CA GLY A 627 -27.97 1.85 -42.26
C GLY A 627 -27.97 0.53 -43.03
N GLU A 628 -26.82 0.17 -43.58
CA GLU A 628 -26.70 -0.98 -44.48
C GLU A 628 -27.02 -2.31 -43.75
N PRO A 629 -27.92 -3.17 -44.28
CA PRO A 629 -28.35 -4.38 -43.59
C PRO A 629 -27.23 -5.37 -43.26
N THR A 630 -26.27 -5.57 -44.17
CA THR A 630 -25.16 -6.51 -43.94
C THR A 630 -24.26 -6.03 -42.79
N ALA A 631 -23.97 -4.73 -42.73
CA ALA A 631 -23.22 -4.08 -41.66
C ALA A 631 -23.95 -4.18 -40.32
N LEU A 632 -25.28 -4.03 -40.31
CA LEU A 632 -26.10 -4.19 -39.10
C LEU A 632 -26.04 -5.62 -38.58
N LEU A 633 -26.23 -6.62 -39.46
CA LEU A 633 -26.18 -8.03 -39.06
C LEU A 633 -24.82 -8.42 -38.51
N ARG A 634 -23.73 -7.99 -39.17
CA ARG A 634 -22.37 -8.23 -38.68
C ARG A 634 -22.10 -7.52 -37.36
N LEU A 635 -22.60 -6.29 -37.18
CA LEU A 635 -22.46 -5.56 -35.92
C LEU A 635 -23.23 -6.26 -34.79
N MET A 636 -24.48 -6.64 -35.00
CA MET A 636 -25.31 -7.34 -34.01
C MET A 636 -24.67 -8.66 -33.56
N ALA A 637 -24.14 -9.45 -34.50
CA ALA A 637 -23.49 -10.72 -34.19
C ALA A 637 -22.17 -10.54 -33.42
N LEU A 638 -21.31 -9.60 -33.84
CA LEU A 638 -20.02 -9.37 -33.18
C LEU A 638 -20.14 -8.58 -31.86
N ALA A 639 -21.12 -7.67 -31.76
CA ALA A 639 -21.31 -6.79 -30.60
C ALA A 639 -22.31 -7.33 -29.56
N TYR A 640 -22.83 -8.54 -29.78
CA TYR A 640 -23.76 -9.21 -28.87
C TYR A 640 -23.20 -9.30 -27.45
N LEU A 641 -24.03 -8.95 -26.46
CA LEU A 641 -23.69 -9.02 -25.05
C LEU A 641 -24.31 -10.24 -24.38
N HIS A 642 -23.46 -11.11 -23.87
CA HIS A 642 -23.88 -12.28 -23.10
C HIS A 642 -23.81 -11.98 -21.60
N PRO A 643 -24.88 -12.23 -20.81
CA PRO A 643 -24.81 -12.02 -19.37
C PRO A 643 -23.81 -12.99 -18.72
N SER A 644 -22.90 -12.48 -17.88
CA SER A 644 -21.86 -13.32 -17.23
C SER A 644 -22.43 -14.34 -16.23
N SER A 645 -23.68 -14.14 -15.78
CA SER A 645 -24.46 -15.08 -14.97
C SER A 645 -25.97 -14.80 -15.13
N PRO A 646 -26.86 -15.74 -14.77
CA PRO A 646 -28.32 -15.56 -14.93
C PRO A 646 -28.92 -14.36 -14.17
N ALA A 647 -28.21 -13.86 -13.14
CA ALA A 647 -28.58 -12.67 -12.37
C ALA A 647 -27.55 -11.52 -12.53
N ALA A 648 -26.67 -11.59 -13.52
CA ALA A 648 -25.58 -10.63 -13.69
C ALA A 648 -26.10 -9.26 -14.14
N THR A 649 -25.58 -8.21 -13.50
CA THR A 649 -25.60 -6.83 -14.00
C THR A 649 -24.42 -6.52 -14.91
N THR A 650 -23.55 -7.51 -15.15
CA THR A 650 -22.36 -7.45 -15.99
C THR A 650 -22.53 -8.34 -17.22
N TYR A 651 -22.02 -7.87 -18.35
CA TYR A 651 -22.10 -8.58 -19.62
C TYR A 651 -20.70 -8.78 -20.21
N ASP A 652 -20.53 -9.92 -20.85
CA ASP A 652 -19.34 -10.27 -21.62
C ASP A 652 -19.59 -10.08 -23.11
N LEU A 653 -18.52 -9.83 -23.85
CA LEU A 653 -18.52 -9.70 -25.30
C LEU A 653 -17.92 -10.97 -25.92
N PRO A 654 -18.74 -11.95 -26.38
CA PRO A 654 -18.23 -13.25 -26.81
C PRO A 654 -17.23 -13.17 -27.96
N ALA A 655 -17.36 -12.18 -28.85
CA ALA A 655 -16.44 -11.98 -29.97
C ALA A 655 -14.96 -11.83 -29.54
N CYS A 656 -14.68 -11.28 -28.35
CA CYS A 656 -13.32 -11.16 -27.82
C CYS A 656 -12.65 -12.51 -27.58
N THR A 657 -13.43 -13.56 -27.28
CA THR A 657 -12.91 -14.93 -27.09
C THR A 657 -13.05 -15.76 -28.36
N LEU A 658 -14.17 -15.65 -29.07
CA LEU A 658 -14.48 -16.43 -30.27
C LEU A 658 -13.51 -16.17 -31.43
N ILE A 659 -13.27 -14.91 -31.76
CA ILE A 659 -12.50 -14.55 -32.96
C ILE A 659 -11.04 -15.04 -32.89
N PRO A 660 -10.30 -14.89 -31.79
CA PRO A 660 -8.95 -15.48 -31.66
C PRO A 660 -8.92 -16.99 -31.87
N HIS A 661 -9.89 -17.73 -31.33
CA HIS A 661 -9.97 -19.19 -31.50
C HIS A 661 -10.21 -19.57 -32.97
N LEU A 662 -11.12 -18.88 -33.66
CA LEU A 662 -11.43 -19.13 -35.07
C LEU A 662 -10.28 -18.75 -36.03
N ARG A 663 -9.46 -17.75 -35.66
CA ARG A 663 -8.22 -17.39 -36.38
C ARG A 663 -7.11 -18.42 -36.16
N ALA A 664 -7.00 -18.99 -34.96
CA ALA A 664 -6.00 -20.02 -34.67
C ALA A 664 -6.31 -21.37 -35.36
N SER A 665 -7.59 -21.71 -35.51
CA SER A 665 -8.02 -22.96 -36.17
C SER A 665 -7.85 -22.95 -37.69
N THR A 666 -7.78 -21.76 -38.31
CA THR A 666 -7.53 -21.62 -39.75
C THR A 666 -6.07 -21.92 -40.14
N ASP A 667 -5.11 -21.69 -39.22
CA ASP A 667 -3.68 -22.00 -39.42
C ASP A 667 -3.31 -23.47 -39.09
N ARG A 668 -4.14 -24.20 -38.32
CA ARG A 668 -3.94 -25.62 -37.96
C ARG A 668 -5.26 -26.39 -37.95
N PRO A 669 -5.65 -27.04 -39.08
CA PRO A 669 -6.95 -27.69 -39.21
C PRO A 669 -7.15 -28.91 -38.29
N ASP A 670 -6.07 -29.54 -37.79
CA ASP A 670 -6.15 -30.75 -36.95
C ASP A 670 -6.62 -30.51 -35.50
N ARG A 671 -6.79 -29.24 -35.07
CA ARG A 671 -7.27 -28.87 -33.71
C ARG A 671 -8.69 -28.28 -33.69
N ALA A 672 -9.45 -28.38 -34.77
CA ALA A 672 -10.68 -27.62 -34.99
C ALA A 672 -11.93 -28.09 -34.20
N SER A 673 -11.81 -29.04 -33.25
CA SER A 673 -12.98 -29.75 -32.69
C SER A 673 -13.55 -29.20 -31.37
N SER A 674 -12.87 -28.28 -30.66
CA SER A 674 -13.37 -27.80 -29.36
C SER A 674 -14.15 -26.49 -29.51
N THR A 675 -15.48 -26.58 -29.47
CA THR A 675 -16.37 -25.43 -29.28
C THR A 675 -15.93 -24.65 -28.03
N PRO A 676 -15.72 -23.32 -28.08
CA PRO A 676 -15.41 -22.54 -26.89
C PRO A 676 -16.51 -22.71 -25.83
N ALA A 677 -16.14 -22.63 -24.55
CA ALA A 677 -16.98 -22.93 -23.39
C ALA A 677 -18.13 -21.92 -23.17
N LEU A 678 -18.99 -21.70 -24.16
CA LEU A 678 -20.15 -20.80 -24.14
C LEU A 678 -21.47 -21.51 -23.81
N GLY A 679 -21.42 -22.80 -23.44
CA GLY A 679 -22.60 -23.57 -23.05
C GLY A 679 -23.70 -23.64 -24.13
N PRO A 680 -24.99 -23.71 -23.75
CA PRO A 680 -26.13 -23.79 -24.69
C PRO A 680 -26.27 -22.59 -25.65
N ALA A 681 -25.71 -21.43 -25.31
CA ALA A 681 -25.75 -20.22 -26.15
C ALA A 681 -24.90 -20.35 -27.42
N ALA A 682 -23.94 -21.29 -27.44
CA ALA A 682 -23.07 -21.54 -28.59
C ALA A 682 -23.85 -21.92 -29.86
N GLN A 683 -24.98 -22.62 -29.73
CA GLN A 683 -25.78 -23.06 -30.88
C GLN A 683 -26.48 -21.90 -31.58
N HIS A 684 -27.00 -20.92 -30.82
CA HIS A 684 -27.64 -19.72 -31.36
C HIS A 684 -26.63 -18.77 -31.98
N LEU A 685 -25.51 -18.53 -31.28
CA LEU A 685 -24.41 -17.72 -31.82
C LEU A 685 -23.87 -18.29 -33.13
N ARG A 686 -23.88 -19.63 -33.31
CA ARG A 686 -23.49 -20.26 -34.57
C ARG A 686 -24.38 -19.84 -35.72
N ALA A 687 -25.68 -19.95 -35.52
CA ALA A 687 -26.67 -19.60 -36.53
C ALA A 687 -26.52 -18.12 -36.92
N TRP A 688 -26.39 -17.24 -35.93
CA TRP A 688 -26.23 -15.80 -36.13
C TRP A 688 -24.92 -15.41 -36.81
N TYR A 689 -23.79 -16.02 -36.46
CA TYR A 689 -22.51 -15.75 -37.13
C TYR A 689 -22.52 -16.25 -38.59
N ALA A 690 -23.18 -17.39 -38.86
CA ALA A 690 -23.33 -17.91 -40.21
C ALA A 690 -24.23 -17.02 -41.07
N GLU A 691 -25.35 -16.57 -40.50
CA GLU A 691 -26.30 -15.66 -41.14
C GLU A 691 -25.66 -14.28 -41.44
N ALA A 692 -24.86 -13.75 -40.52
CA ALA A 692 -24.09 -12.52 -40.74
C ALA A 692 -22.94 -12.67 -41.76
N GLY A 693 -22.74 -13.87 -42.31
CA GLY A 693 -21.68 -14.17 -43.28
C GLY A 693 -20.27 -14.12 -42.68
N LEU A 694 -20.13 -14.26 -41.35
CA LEU A 694 -18.85 -14.25 -40.64
C LEU A 694 -18.17 -15.63 -40.65
N ILE A 695 -18.97 -16.70 -40.71
CA ILE A 695 -18.47 -18.08 -40.75
C ILE A 695 -19.16 -18.91 -41.83
N ALA A 696 -18.43 -19.88 -42.38
CA ALA A 696 -18.97 -21.05 -43.04
C ALA A 696 -19.06 -22.21 -42.03
N VAL A 697 -20.12 -23.00 -42.13
CA VAL A 697 -20.40 -24.09 -41.19
C VAL A 697 -20.37 -25.43 -41.94
N ASP A 698 -19.50 -26.34 -41.49
CA ASP A 698 -19.46 -27.73 -41.98
C ASP A 698 -19.59 -28.71 -40.78
N GLY A 699 -20.78 -29.30 -40.62
CA GLY A 699 -21.11 -30.15 -39.47
C GLY A 699 -21.06 -29.39 -38.14
N THR A 700 -20.07 -29.71 -37.29
CA THR A 700 -19.79 -29.05 -36.00
C THR A 700 -18.71 -27.96 -36.09
N HIS A 701 -18.04 -27.82 -37.23
CA HIS A 701 -16.90 -26.92 -37.39
C HIS A 701 -17.32 -25.52 -37.85
N TRP A 702 -16.64 -24.52 -37.30
CA TRP A 702 -16.80 -23.11 -37.66
C TRP A 702 -15.53 -22.67 -38.39
N GLN A 703 -15.67 -22.13 -39.59
CA GLN A 703 -14.54 -21.56 -40.34
C GLN A 703 -14.86 -20.12 -40.72
N LEU A 704 -13.94 -19.19 -40.48
CA LEU A 704 -14.13 -17.79 -40.91
C LEU A 704 -14.23 -17.72 -42.44
N THR A 705 -15.18 -16.94 -42.94
CA THR A 705 -15.24 -16.62 -44.37
C THR A 705 -14.10 -15.65 -44.74
N HIS A 706 -13.73 -15.61 -46.02
CA HIS A 706 -12.59 -14.83 -46.51
C HIS A 706 -12.74 -13.31 -46.24
N ASP A 707 -13.97 -12.80 -46.12
CA ASP A 707 -14.31 -11.38 -45.92
C ASP A 707 -14.93 -11.10 -44.53
N ALA A 708 -14.92 -12.08 -43.62
CA ALA A 708 -15.55 -11.99 -42.30
C ALA A 708 -15.08 -10.78 -41.47
N LEU A 709 -13.77 -10.50 -41.52
CA LEU A 709 -13.09 -9.50 -40.69
C LEU A 709 -12.51 -8.35 -41.53
N THR A 710 -13.05 -8.13 -42.72
CA THR A 710 -12.65 -7.00 -43.58
C THR A 710 -13.64 -5.83 -43.42
N PRO A 711 -13.17 -4.57 -43.31
CA PRO A 711 -14.05 -3.41 -43.29
C PRO A 711 -14.96 -3.33 -44.51
N LEU A 712 -16.21 -2.96 -44.30
CA LEU A 712 -17.21 -2.78 -45.36
C LEU A 712 -17.09 -1.38 -46.00
N ALA A 713 -17.39 -1.29 -47.29
CA ALA A 713 -17.43 -0.03 -48.02
C ALA A 713 -18.79 0.67 -47.79
N GLY A 714 -18.76 1.90 -47.28
CA GLY A 714 -19.97 2.68 -47.00
C GLY A 714 -19.69 3.81 -46.03
N SER A 715 -20.56 4.82 -46.02
CA SER A 715 -20.48 5.98 -45.12
C SER A 715 -21.74 6.19 -44.30
N ASP A 716 -22.67 5.23 -44.32
CA ASP A 716 -23.85 5.25 -43.47
C ASP A 716 -23.45 5.00 -41.99
N PRO A 717 -24.26 5.48 -41.02
CA PRO A 717 -23.94 5.37 -39.61
C PRO A 717 -23.66 3.95 -39.12
N THR A 718 -24.35 2.93 -39.66
CA THR A 718 -24.15 1.52 -39.30
C THR A 718 -22.80 1.01 -39.78
N THR A 719 -22.47 1.22 -41.06
CA THR A 719 -21.19 0.80 -41.64
C THR A 719 -20.01 1.49 -40.96
N VAL A 720 -20.13 2.78 -40.62
CA VAL A 720 -19.11 3.52 -39.88
C VAL A 720 -18.88 2.90 -38.50
N LEU A 721 -19.95 2.66 -37.74
CA LEU A 721 -19.85 2.07 -36.41
C LEU A 721 -19.36 0.62 -36.44
N TYR A 722 -19.82 -0.20 -37.39
CA TYR A 722 -19.32 -1.55 -37.62
C TYR A 722 -17.82 -1.54 -37.87
N ASN A 723 -17.34 -0.69 -38.78
CA ASN A 723 -15.92 -0.59 -39.09
C ASN A 723 -15.09 -0.09 -37.89
N GLN A 724 -15.63 0.84 -37.09
CA GLN A 724 -15.00 1.27 -35.84
C GLN A 724 -14.93 0.14 -34.81
N PHE A 725 -16.02 -0.61 -34.63
CA PHE A 725 -16.09 -1.76 -33.73
C PHE A 725 -15.15 -2.86 -34.14
N LEU A 726 -15.13 -3.22 -35.42
CA LEU A 726 -14.23 -4.23 -35.97
C LEU A 726 -12.76 -3.84 -35.74
N ARG A 727 -12.38 -2.58 -36.02
CA ARG A 727 -11.02 -2.10 -35.74
C ARG A 727 -10.68 -2.17 -34.24
N ALA A 728 -11.59 -1.75 -33.37
CA ALA A 728 -11.38 -1.81 -31.92
C ALA A 728 -11.26 -3.25 -31.41
N LEU A 729 -12.08 -4.17 -31.94
CA LEU A 729 -12.04 -5.60 -31.64
C LEU A 729 -10.72 -6.24 -32.06
N LEU A 730 -10.25 -5.96 -33.29
CA LEU A 730 -8.97 -6.48 -33.77
C LEU A 730 -7.78 -5.85 -33.02
N ALA A 731 -7.84 -4.55 -32.74
CA ALA A 731 -6.81 -3.87 -31.95
C ALA A 731 -6.70 -4.45 -30.52
N ALA A 732 -7.83 -4.78 -29.89
CA ALA A 732 -7.83 -5.44 -28.59
C ALA A 732 -7.17 -6.83 -28.61
N GLN A 733 -7.24 -7.55 -29.73
CA GLN A 733 -6.55 -8.85 -29.92
C GLN A 733 -5.04 -8.67 -30.11
N ASP A 734 -4.64 -7.63 -30.85
CA ASP A 734 -3.23 -7.30 -31.10
C ASP A 734 -2.56 -6.63 -29.87
N HIS A 735 -3.22 -6.64 -28.71
CA HIS A 735 -2.77 -5.99 -27.47
C HIS A 735 -2.49 -4.49 -27.65
N ALA A 736 -3.17 -3.85 -28.62
CA ALA A 736 -3.14 -2.41 -28.74
C ALA A 736 -3.72 -1.80 -27.45
N PRO A 737 -3.11 -0.74 -26.90
CA PRO A 737 -3.55 -0.16 -25.65
C PRO A 737 -4.99 0.37 -25.81
N ALA A 738 -5.96 -0.29 -25.17
CA ALA A 738 -7.32 0.21 -24.99
C ALA A 738 -7.43 1.16 -23.79
N ASP A 739 -6.33 1.33 -23.06
CA ASP A 739 -6.18 2.20 -21.91
C ASP A 739 -4.71 2.62 -21.77
N LEU A 740 -4.44 3.62 -20.92
CA LEU A 740 -3.08 4.00 -20.55
C LEU A 740 -2.35 2.81 -19.92
N ALA A 741 -1.22 2.45 -20.53
CA ALA A 741 -0.35 1.38 -20.02
C ALA A 741 0.07 1.67 -18.57
N PRO A 742 -0.06 0.71 -17.64
CA PRO A 742 0.29 0.93 -16.23
C PRO A 742 1.76 1.31 -16.08
N VAL A 743 2.06 2.20 -15.14
CA VAL A 743 3.45 2.60 -14.87
C VAL A 743 4.20 1.43 -14.22
N PRO A 744 5.35 0.98 -14.77
CA PRO A 744 6.16 -0.05 -14.12
C PRO A 744 6.66 0.37 -12.74
N ILE A 745 6.91 -0.59 -11.85
CA ILE A 745 7.39 -0.30 -10.49
C ILE A 745 8.80 0.34 -10.49
N ASP A 746 9.68 -0.13 -11.38
CA ASP A 746 11.06 0.34 -11.52
C ASP A 746 11.18 1.55 -12.47
N ALA A 747 10.05 2.09 -12.94
CA ALA A 747 10.06 3.25 -13.82
C ALA A 747 10.63 4.48 -13.08
N PRO A 748 11.66 5.15 -13.62
CA PRO A 748 12.18 6.37 -13.00
C PRO A 748 11.17 7.51 -13.13
N LEU A 749 11.37 8.54 -12.32
CA LEU A 749 10.63 9.80 -12.43
C LEU A 749 10.89 10.41 -13.83
N PRO A 750 9.86 10.64 -14.67
CA PRO A 750 10.09 11.11 -16.03
C PRO A 750 10.54 12.57 -16.07
N ALA A 751 11.12 12.97 -17.19
CA ALA A 751 11.45 14.37 -17.43
C ALA A 751 10.18 15.25 -17.42
N ILE A 752 10.35 16.50 -16.98
CA ILE A 752 9.25 17.47 -16.93
C ILE A 752 9.10 18.11 -18.32
N SER A 753 7.94 17.90 -18.95
CA SER A 753 7.56 18.61 -20.17
C SER A 753 6.87 19.93 -19.83
N ALA A 754 6.99 20.92 -20.72
CA ALA A 754 6.27 22.21 -20.63
C ALA A 754 6.39 22.95 -19.28
N LEU A 755 7.56 22.90 -18.61
CA LEU A 755 7.78 23.51 -17.29
C LEU A 755 7.30 24.97 -17.22
N ALA A 756 7.58 25.79 -18.23
CA ALA A 756 7.14 27.19 -18.27
C ALA A 756 5.60 27.34 -18.29
N GLN A 757 4.87 26.44 -18.97
CA GLN A 757 3.41 26.42 -18.92
C GLN A 757 2.90 25.95 -17.56
N ARG A 758 3.51 24.91 -16.98
CA ARG A 758 3.15 24.43 -15.64
C ARG A 758 3.40 25.51 -14.58
N LEU A 759 4.49 26.25 -14.67
CA LEU A 759 4.77 27.39 -13.77
C LEU A 759 3.77 28.53 -13.91
N ARG A 760 3.28 28.81 -15.13
CA ARG A 760 2.19 29.78 -15.35
C ARG A 760 0.93 29.39 -14.58
N GLU A 761 0.56 28.10 -14.59
CA GLU A 761 -0.60 27.61 -13.82
C GLU A 761 -0.40 27.78 -12.30
N LEU A 762 0.83 27.64 -11.81
CA LEU A 762 1.17 27.85 -10.40
C LEU A 762 1.12 29.33 -9.98
N ASP A 763 1.53 30.25 -10.87
CA ASP A 763 1.51 31.70 -10.63
C ASP A 763 0.10 32.23 -10.33
N ALA A 764 -0.95 31.49 -10.70
CA ALA A 764 -2.33 31.87 -10.40
C ALA A 764 -2.63 31.93 -8.89
N ASP A 765 -1.91 31.17 -8.06
CA ASP A 765 -2.17 31.10 -6.61
C ASP A 765 -0.95 31.41 -5.75
N LEU A 766 0.27 31.33 -6.29
CA LEU A 766 1.48 31.49 -5.51
C LEU A 766 2.59 32.23 -6.28
N ILE A 767 3.23 33.20 -5.64
CA ILE A 767 4.43 33.86 -6.18
C ILE A 767 5.66 33.13 -5.68
N VAL A 768 6.31 32.40 -6.58
CA VAL A 768 7.57 31.69 -6.28
C VAL A 768 8.60 31.98 -7.35
N ASP A 769 9.85 32.10 -6.91
CA ASP A 769 10.99 32.19 -7.81
C ASP A 769 11.11 30.88 -8.62
N GLU A 770 11.19 31.01 -9.94
CA GLU A 770 11.38 29.89 -10.85
C GLU A 770 12.65 29.11 -10.53
N GLN A 771 13.71 29.76 -10.03
CA GLN A 771 14.96 29.09 -9.64
C GLN A 771 14.75 28.14 -8.46
N ILE A 772 13.86 28.48 -7.53
CA ILE A 772 13.51 27.60 -6.41
C ILE A 772 12.78 26.36 -6.95
N VAL A 773 11.79 26.55 -7.83
CA VAL A 773 11.07 25.41 -8.42
C VAL A 773 12.02 24.53 -9.24
N LYS A 774 12.92 25.12 -10.05
CA LYS A 774 13.96 24.37 -10.78
C LYS A 774 14.87 23.58 -9.84
N ARG A 775 15.25 24.14 -8.69
CA ARG A 775 16.05 23.45 -7.67
C ARG A 775 15.29 22.26 -7.08
N ILE A 776 13.99 22.42 -6.78
CA ILE A 776 13.11 21.34 -6.32
C ILE A 776 13.04 20.23 -7.37
N CYS A 777 12.72 20.59 -8.62
CA CYS A 777 12.65 19.64 -9.74
C CYS A 777 13.95 18.87 -9.92
N ARG A 778 15.09 19.56 -9.89
CA ARG A 778 16.42 18.94 -10.01
C ARG A 778 16.64 17.90 -8.91
N SER A 779 16.33 18.23 -7.65
CA SER A 779 16.51 17.31 -6.53
C SER A 779 15.60 16.08 -6.64
N LEU A 780 14.33 16.27 -6.99
CA LEU A 780 13.37 15.16 -7.17
C LEU A 780 13.75 14.24 -8.34
N LEU A 781 14.17 14.81 -9.47
CA LEU A 781 14.64 14.07 -10.65
C LEU A 781 15.95 13.31 -10.37
N ALA A 782 16.81 13.83 -9.49
CA ALA A 782 18.03 13.16 -9.04
C ALA A 782 17.79 11.98 -8.08
N GLY A 783 16.53 11.60 -7.82
CA GLY A 783 16.22 10.49 -6.91
C GLY A 783 16.07 10.87 -5.45
N ARG A 784 16.26 12.16 -5.09
CA ARG A 784 16.28 12.60 -3.69
C ARG A 784 14.90 13.01 -3.20
N HIS A 785 14.70 12.89 -1.91
CA HIS A 785 13.58 13.51 -1.21
C HIS A 785 13.88 14.99 -0.95
N VAL A 786 12.86 15.81 -0.73
CA VAL A 786 13.04 17.25 -0.57
C VAL A 786 12.42 17.72 0.73
N VAL A 787 13.10 18.64 1.42
CA VAL A 787 12.53 19.38 2.55
C VAL A 787 12.48 20.85 2.17
N LEU A 788 11.28 21.42 2.16
CA LEU A 788 11.07 22.85 1.96
C LEU A 788 11.15 23.54 3.32
N SER A 789 12.16 24.39 3.47
CA SER A 789 12.43 25.19 4.67
C SER A 789 12.04 26.65 4.42
N GLY A 790 11.79 27.41 5.47
CA GLY A 790 11.61 28.86 5.36
C GLY A 790 10.58 29.44 6.31
N PRO A 791 10.37 30.76 6.27
CA PRO A 791 9.47 31.46 7.19
C PRO A 791 8.01 31.03 7.08
N PRO A 792 7.19 31.30 8.11
CA PRO A 792 5.78 30.95 8.08
C PRO A 792 5.04 31.72 6.96
N GLY A 793 4.13 31.01 6.29
CA GLY A 793 3.26 31.60 5.28
C GLY A 793 3.87 31.84 3.90
N THR A 794 5.06 31.31 3.58
CA THR A 794 5.71 31.45 2.25
C THR A 794 5.18 30.47 1.18
N GLY A 795 4.20 29.63 1.52
CA GLY A 795 3.57 28.70 0.56
C GLY A 795 4.26 27.34 0.42
N LYS A 796 5.10 26.93 1.37
CA LYS A 796 5.79 25.63 1.37
C LYS A 796 4.83 24.43 1.22
N THR A 797 3.81 24.35 2.08
CA THR A 797 2.81 23.28 2.04
C THR A 797 2.02 23.29 0.73
N GLU A 798 1.72 24.48 0.21
CA GLU A 798 1.03 24.65 -1.07
C GLU A 798 1.89 24.16 -2.25
N LEU A 799 3.19 24.49 -2.27
CA LEU A 799 4.14 23.98 -3.24
C LEU A 799 4.26 22.45 -3.18
N ALA A 800 4.43 21.90 -1.97
CA ALA A 800 4.55 20.47 -1.76
C ALA A 800 3.30 19.71 -2.24
N ARG A 801 2.10 20.30 -2.07
CA ARG A 801 0.84 19.71 -2.52
C ARG A 801 0.65 19.77 -4.04
N ARG A 802 0.98 20.90 -4.68
CA ARG A 802 0.61 21.13 -6.10
C ARG A 802 1.66 20.68 -7.10
N LEU A 803 2.95 20.85 -6.79
CA LEU A 803 4.02 20.52 -7.75
C LEU A 803 3.96 19.06 -8.24
N PRO A 804 3.73 18.05 -7.37
CA PRO A 804 3.70 16.65 -7.82
C PRO A 804 2.62 16.37 -8.86
N ALA A 805 1.40 16.89 -8.67
CA ALA A 805 0.29 16.70 -9.60
C ALA A 805 0.49 17.49 -10.91
N LEU A 806 1.10 18.67 -10.81
CA LEU A 806 1.22 19.64 -11.91
C LEU A 806 2.38 19.33 -12.86
N LEU A 807 3.57 19.05 -12.32
CA LEU A 807 4.80 18.94 -13.11
C LEU A 807 4.85 17.70 -14.02
N TRP A 808 4.22 16.61 -13.59
CA TRP A 808 4.22 15.32 -14.32
C TRP A 808 2.87 14.97 -14.94
N ARG A 809 2.00 15.96 -15.13
CA ARG A 809 0.74 15.79 -15.87
C ARG A 809 1.05 15.45 -17.33
N GLU A 810 0.61 14.28 -17.76
CA GLU A 810 0.71 13.80 -19.14
C GLU A 810 -0.31 14.50 -20.04
N GLU A 811 -0.09 14.48 -21.34
CA GLU A 811 -1.10 14.95 -22.29
C GLU A 811 -2.26 13.94 -22.38
N PRO A 812 -3.52 14.41 -22.56
CA PRO A 812 -4.65 13.52 -22.74
C PRO A 812 -4.45 12.60 -23.96
N GLN A 813 -4.83 11.33 -23.82
CA GLN A 813 -4.77 10.33 -24.88
C GLN A 813 -6.17 9.76 -25.11
N SER A 814 -6.58 9.74 -26.38
CA SER A 814 -7.88 9.19 -26.78
C SER A 814 -7.72 7.73 -27.16
N PHE A 815 -8.56 6.88 -26.58
CA PHE A 815 -8.64 5.45 -26.82
C PHE A 815 -10.02 5.09 -27.34
N THR A 816 -10.06 4.13 -28.25
CA THR A 816 -11.29 3.52 -28.70
C THR A 816 -11.51 2.24 -27.89
N ARG A 817 -12.54 2.20 -27.05
CA ARG A 817 -12.85 1.07 -26.17
C ARG A 817 -14.11 0.34 -26.62
N LEU A 818 -14.08 -0.99 -26.48
CA LEU A 818 -15.29 -1.82 -26.56
C LEU A 818 -16.12 -1.60 -25.29
N SER A 819 -17.42 -1.41 -25.45
CA SER A 819 -18.35 -1.25 -24.34
C SER A 819 -19.04 -2.56 -24.00
N THR A 820 -19.22 -2.85 -22.72
CA THR A 820 -20.06 -3.97 -22.23
C THR A 820 -21.36 -3.51 -21.57
N SER A 821 -21.67 -2.22 -21.64
CA SER A 821 -22.94 -1.68 -21.11
C SER A 821 -24.07 -1.84 -22.12
N LEU A 822 -25.24 -2.31 -21.69
CA LEU A 822 -26.45 -2.45 -22.51
C LEU A 822 -26.96 -1.12 -23.10
N ASN A 823 -26.70 0.00 -22.43
CA ASN A 823 -27.23 1.32 -22.81
C ASN A 823 -26.20 2.19 -23.54
N ALA A 824 -24.99 1.66 -23.75
CA ALA A 824 -23.94 2.35 -24.46
C ALA A 824 -23.80 1.83 -25.89
N PRO A 825 -23.30 2.66 -26.83
CA PRO A 825 -22.89 2.17 -28.13
C PRO A 825 -21.78 1.09 -27.98
N PRO A 826 -21.65 0.16 -28.95
CA PRO A 826 -20.65 -0.92 -28.94
C PRO A 826 -19.20 -0.44 -28.78
N VAL A 827 -18.93 0.79 -29.22
CA VAL A 827 -17.62 1.45 -29.15
C VAL A 827 -17.77 2.82 -28.52
N GLN A 828 -16.81 3.19 -27.68
CA GLN A 828 -16.71 4.53 -27.11
C GLN A 828 -15.31 5.11 -27.35
N GLU A 829 -15.25 6.39 -27.72
CA GLU A 829 -14.02 7.16 -27.63
C GLU A 829 -13.88 7.71 -26.20
N VAL A 830 -12.86 7.25 -25.49
CA VAL A 830 -12.57 7.68 -24.13
C VAL A 830 -11.24 8.40 -24.15
N THR A 831 -11.26 9.67 -23.75
CA THR A 831 -10.04 10.44 -23.50
C THR A 831 -9.63 10.26 -22.05
N GLU A 832 -8.52 9.57 -21.83
CA GLU A 832 -7.92 9.42 -20.51
C GLU A 832 -6.72 10.35 -20.39
N GLN A 833 -6.49 10.86 -19.20
CA GLN A 833 -5.30 11.63 -18.88
C GLN A 833 -4.73 11.14 -17.57
N ARG A 834 -3.42 10.92 -17.55
CA ARG A 834 -2.71 10.73 -16.31
C ARG A 834 -2.24 12.08 -15.77
N HIS A 835 -2.73 12.46 -14.61
CA HIS A 835 -2.13 13.53 -13.82
C HIS A 835 -0.75 13.08 -13.29
N GLY A 836 0.02 13.98 -12.67
CA GLY A 836 1.31 13.63 -12.09
C GLY A 836 1.18 12.69 -10.90
N TYR A 837 1.60 13.13 -9.72
CA TYR A 837 1.45 12.37 -8.49
C TYR A 837 0.42 13.03 -7.58
N ALA A 838 -0.51 12.23 -7.07
CA ALA A 838 -1.37 12.64 -5.98
C ALA A 838 -0.52 12.85 -4.72
N VAL A 839 -1.08 13.51 -3.72
CA VAL A 839 -0.38 13.80 -2.46
C VAL A 839 -1.20 13.32 -1.28
N GLU A 840 -0.59 12.52 -0.42
CA GLU A 840 -1.04 12.28 0.95
C GLU A 840 -0.36 13.30 1.86
N LEU A 841 -1.12 14.31 2.27
CA LEU A 841 -0.65 15.35 3.20
C LEU A 841 -0.94 14.92 4.63
N VAL A 842 0.11 14.86 5.44
CA VAL A 842 0.05 14.55 6.87
C VAL A 842 0.85 15.60 7.64
N THR A 843 0.47 15.90 8.88
CA THR A 843 1.18 16.87 9.73
C THR A 843 1.84 16.14 10.88
N ALA A 844 3.14 16.34 11.05
CA ALA A 844 3.90 15.73 12.13
C ALA A 844 3.57 16.39 13.48
N THR A 845 3.38 15.56 14.51
CA THR A 845 3.09 15.98 15.89
C THR A 845 4.17 15.47 16.84
N GLU A 846 4.24 16.00 18.06
CA GLU A 846 5.26 15.62 19.05
C GLU A 846 5.22 14.11 19.40
N ASP A 847 4.03 13.52 19.40
CA ASP A 847 3.80 12.11 19.72
C ASP A 847 4.13 11.14 18.58
N TRP A 848 4.54 11.63 17.41
CA TRP A 848 4.83 10.77 16.26
C TRP A 848 5.98 9.81 16.53
N GLY A 849 5.72 8.53 16.28
CA GLY A 849 6.70 7.46 16.36
C GLY A 849 6.68 6.52 15.16
N VAL A 850 7.35 5.37 15.31
CA VAL A 850 7.42 4.33 14.26
C VAL A 850 6.02 3.83 13.87
N ARG A 851 5.07 3.81 14.82
CA ARG A 851 3.68 3.39 14.57
C ARG A 851 2.98 4.31 13.56
N ASP A 852 3.25 5.62 13.61
CA ASP A 852 2.59 6.60 12.73
C ASP A 852 3.21 6.62 11.33
N VAL A 853 4.51 6.32 11.20
CA VAL A 853 5.20 6.32 9.91
C VAL A 853 5.13 4.95 9.23
N VAL A 854 5.58 3.88 9.90
CA VAL A 854 5.62 2.51 9.36
C VAL A 854 4.33 1.77 9.67
N GLY A 855 3.84 1.85 10.90
CA GLY A 855 2.74 1.04 11.38
C GLY A 855 3.09 0.23 12.61
N GLY A 856 2.07 -0.38 13.22
CA GLY A 856 2.23 -1.15 14.44
C GLY A 856 0.92 -1.78 14.89
N ILE A 857 0.93 -2.40 16.06
CA ILE A 857 -0.25 -3.05 16.62
C ILE A 857 -1.21 -1.97 17.15
N GLY A 858 -2.43 -1.97 16.63
CA GLY A 858 -3.50 -1.06 17.00
C GLY A 858 -4.77 -1.80 17.46
N PRO A 859 -5.52 -1.24 18.43
CA PRO A 859 -6.79 -1.80 18.86
C PRO A 859 -7.92 -1.46 17.88
N ARG A 860 -8.75 -2.45 17.53
CA ARG A 860 -9.96 -2.31 16.72
C ARG A 860 -11.15 -2.92 17.44
N LEU A 861 -12.26 -2.18 17.45
CA LEU A 861 -13.53 -2.65 18.00
C LEU A 861 -14.36 -3.26 16.87
N ASP A 862 -14.63 -4.55 16.96
CA ASP A 862 -15.58 -5.24 16.06
C ASP A 862 -16.94 -5.35 16.78
N GLY A 863 -17.98 -4.73 16.19
CA GLY A 863 -19.39 -4.78 16.62
C GLY A 863 -20.03 -3.41 16.91
N ASP A 864 -21.32 -3.27 16.66
CA ASP A 864 -22.11 -2.07 17.00
C ASP A 864 -22.65 -2.16 18.44
N GLY A 865 -22.22 -1.26 19.33
CA GLY A 865 -22.78 -1.07 20.68
C GLY A 865 -22.07 -1.83 21.82
N SER A 866 -22.79 -2.03 22.92
CA SER A 866 -22.29 -2.47 24.25
C SER A 866 -21.68 -3.88 24.33
N SER A 867 -21.48 -4.55 23.19
CA SER A 867 -20.82 -5.85 23.05
C SER A 867 -19.66 -5.80 22.03
N ALA A 868 -19.02 -4.65 21.85
CA ALA A 868 -17.85 -4.52 21.00
C ALA A 868 -16.66 -5.31 21.58
N THR A 869 -16.12 -6.25 20.79
CA THR A 869 -14.92 -7.01 21.17
C THR A 869 -13.67 -6.28 20.71
N LEU A 870 -12.74 -6.06 21.64
CA LEU A 870 -11.43 -5.46 21.35
C LEU A 870 -10.53 -6.49 20.68
N ARG A 871 -10.08 -6.22 19.46
CA ARG A 871 -9.08 -7.02 18.74
C ARG A 871 -7.87 -6.18 18.45
N TYR A 872 -6.69 -6.80 18.44
CA TYR A 872 -5.45 -6.14 18.03
C TYR A 872 -5.15 -6.52 16.59
N VAL A 873 -5.00 -5.52 15.74
CA VAL A 873 -4.67 -5.67 14.32
C VAL A 873 -3.44 -4.84 14.01
N ILE A 874 -2.72 -5.19 12.95
CA ILE A 874 -1.64 -4.33 12.48
C ILE A 874 -2.27 -3.19 11.67
N GLU A 875 -2.04 -1.98 12.14
CA GLU A 875 -2.38 -0.75 11.45
C GLU A 875 -1.15 -0.24 10.72
N HIS A 876 -1.30 0.08 9.44
CA HIS A 876 -0.23 0.65 8.62
C HIS A 876 -0.11 2.15 8.86
N GLY A 877 1.12 2.61 9.10
CA GLY A 877 1.44 4.02 9.22
C GLY A 877 1.34 4.76 7.89
N HIS A 878 1.53 6.07 7.92
CA HIS A 878 1.36 6.95 6.77
C HIS A 878 2.24 6.55 5.59
N LEU A 879 3.55 6.32 5.79
CA LEU A 879 4.45 5.91 4.70
C LEU A 879 4.01 4.59 4.08
N THR A 880 3.80 3.57 4.92
CA THR A 880 3.40 2.24 4.47
C THR A 880 2.09 2.29 3.70
N ARG A 881 1.09 3.00 4.21
CA ARG A 881 -0.20 3.14 3.56
C ARG A 881 -0.09 3.85 2.21
N THR A 882 0.69 4.93 2.12
CA THR A 882 0.92 5.64 0.85
C THR A 882 1.61 4.74 -0.17
N VAL A 883 2.60 3.95 0.24
CA VAL A 883 3.30 3.00 -0.64
C VAL A 883 2.36 1.90 -1.10
N LEU A 884 1.59 1.28 -0.19
CA LEU A 884 0.67 0.21 -0.51
C LEU A 884 -0.44 0.62 -1.51
N ARG A 885 -0.80 1.91 -1.56
CA ARG A 885 -1.75 2.45 -2.56
C ARG A 885 -1.22 2.39 -4.00
N HIS A 886 0.04 2.04 -4.23
CA HIS A 886 0.55 1.79 -5.58
C HIS A 886 0.28 0.37 -6.05
N PHE A 887 -0.14 -0.56 -5.19
CA PHE A 887 -0.28 -1.98 -5.51
C PHE A 887 -1.73 -2.42 -5.55
N ALA A 888 -2.05 -3.30 -6.49
CA ALA A 888 -3.38 -3.91 -6.59
C ALA A 888 -3.66 -4.82 -5.38
N GLY A 889 -4.94 -4.96 -5.01
CA GLY A 889 -5.36 -5.87 -3.92
C GLY A 889 -5.08 -5.37 -2.49
N THR A 890 -4.61 -4.13 -2.30
CA THR A 890 -4.26 -3.59 -0.97
C THR A 890 -5.40 -2.84 -0.27
N GLU A 891 -6.60 -2.77 -0.86
CA GLU A 891 -7.74 -2.01 -0.33
C GLU A 891 -7.38 -0.56 0.05
N HIS A 892 -6.75 0.18 -0.87
CA HIS A 892 -6.26 1.56 -0.64
C HIS A 892 -5.24 1.66 0.51
N GLY A 893 -4.36 0.66 0.61
CA GLY A 893 -3.27 0.58 1.59
C GLY A 893 -3.69 0.11 2.98
N ARG A 894 -4.86 -0.55 3.10
CA ARG A 894 -5.32 -1.18 4.34
C ARG A 894 -4.83 -2.62 4.52
N ARG A 895 -4.46 -3.28 3.42
CA ARG A 895 -3.96 -4.65 3.41
C ARG A 895 -2.65 -4.73 2.66
N LEU A 896 -1.88 -5.76 3.01
CA LEU A 896 -0.70 -6.15 2.25
C LEU A 896 -1.13 -6.82 0.93
N PRO A 897 -0.32 -6.68 -0.14
CA PRO A 897 -0.58 -7.40 -1.38
C PRO A 897 -0.49 -8.91 -1.14
N THR A 898 -1.40 -9.65 -1.77
CA THR A 898 -1.50 -11.12 -1.70
C THR A 898 -0.42 -11.83 -2.51
N SER A 899 0.16 -11.18 -3.52
CA SER A 899 1.25 -11.71 -4.33
C SER A 899 2.62 -11.33 -3.77
N ALA A 900 3.58 -12.25 -3.84
CA ALA A 900 4.99 -11.98 -3.52
C ALA A 900 5.64 -10.96 -4.48
N ALA A 901 5.11 -10.83 -5.70
CA ALA A 901 5.48 -9.81 -6.68
C ALA A 901 4.24 -8.93 -6.97
N PRO A 902 4.02 -7.85 -6.20
CA PRO A 902 2.81 -7.05 -6.33
C PRO A 902 2.82 -6.23 -7.63
N GLN A 903 1.73 -6.33 -8.40
CA GLN A 903 1.56 -5.52 -9.61
C GLN A 903 1.22 -4.08 -9.23
N ARG A 904 1.98 -3.13 -9.79
CA ARG A 904 1.71 -1.71 -9.65
C ARG A 904 0.45 -1.32 -10.45
N HIS A 905 -0.41 -0.49 -9.85
CA HIS A 905 -1.55 0.13 -10.51
C HIS A 905 -1.48 1.65 -10.35
N ASP A 906 -2.11 2.35 -11.29
CA ASP A 906 -2.21 3.80 -11.24
C ASP A 906 -3.18 4.20 -10.11
N TYR A 907 -2.78 5.20 -9.32
CA TYR A 907 -3.63 5.69 -8.24
C TYR A 907 -4.83 6.46 -8.82
N ARG A 908 -6.02 6.19 -8.30
CA ARG A 908 -7.23 6.98 -8.59
C ARG A 908 -7.72 7.67 -7.32
N ASP A 909 -8.01 8.95 -7.43
CA ASP A 909 -8.55 9.72 -6.31
C ASP A 909 -10.08 9.52 -6.16
N PRO A 910 -10.73 10.07 -5.12
CA PRO A 910 -12.18 9.96 -4.93
C PRO A 910 -13.03 10.58 -6.06
N SER A 911 -12.44 11.47 -6.87
CA SER A 911 -13.08 12.04 -8.07
C SER A 911 -12.83 11.20 -9.33
N HIS A 912 -12.26 10.01 -9.17
CA HIS A 912 -11.86 9.08 -10.23
C HIS A 912 -10.76 9.59 -11.19
N GLN A 913 -10.09 10.69 -10.84
CA GLN A 913 -8.93 11.18 -11.59
C GLN A 913 -7.75 10.21 -11.43
N ARG A 914 -7.05 9.96 -12.54
CA ARG A 914 -5.95 9.00 -12.61
C ARG A 914 -4.60 9.67 -12.45
N TYR A 915 -3.74 9.13 -11.59
CA TYR A 915 -2.41 9.63 -11.28
C TYR A 915 -1.36 8.53 -11.48
N ARG A 916 -0.10 8.92 -11.74
CA ARG A 916 1.05 7.99 -11.81
C ARG A 916 1.28 7.24 -10.51
N GLY A 917 0.91 7.86 -9.41
CA GLY A 917 1.07 7.34 -8.06
C GLY A 917 0.70 8.40 -7.04
N ILE A 918 1.06 8.16 -5.79
CA ILE A 918 0.81 9.06 -4.67
C ILE A 918 2.11 9.28 -3.88
N TRP A 919 2.40 10.53 -3.58
CA TRP A 919 3.57 10.93 -2.79
C TRP A 919 3.17 11.30 -1.37
N LEU A 920 4.12 11.19 -0.45
CA LEU A 920 3.90 11.57 0.94
C LEU A 920 4.42 12.99 1.18
N VAL A 921 3.55 13.88 1.66
CA VAL A 921 3.93 15.20 2.15
C VAL A 921 3.79 15.24 3.66
N ILE A 922 4.90 15.51 4.35
CA ILE A 922 4.95 15.62 5.82
C ILE A 922 5.12 17.08 6.19
N ASP A 923 4.04 17.69 6.66
CA ASP A 923 4.05 19.06 7.17
C ASP A 923 4.60 19.14 8.58
N GLU A 924 5.20 20.28 8.89
CA GLU A 924 5.80 20.57 10.20
C GLU A 924 6.81 19.50 10.66
N PHE A 925 7.67 19.07 9.73
CA PHE A 925 8.57 17.91 9.84
C PHE A 925 9.39 17.84 11.14
N THR A 926 9.70 18.98 11.73
CA THR A 926 10.55 19.13 12.92
C THR A 926 9.81 19.11 14.26
N ARG A 927 8.46 19.09 14.24
CA ARG A 927 7.64 18.96 15.47
C ARG A 927 7.69 17.56 16.09
N ALA A 928 8.04 16.55 15.29
CA ALA A 928 8.19 15.17 15.73
C ALA A 928 9.67 14.81 15.96
N PRO A 929 9.99 13.81 16.81
CA PRO A 929 11.31 13.18 16.86
C PRO A 929 11.53 12.30 15.63
N ILE A 930 11.67 12.94 14.48
CA ILE A 930 11.51 12.31 13.17
C ILE A 930 12.55 11.22 12.88
N ASP A 931 13.75 11.34 13.46
CA ASP A 931 14.78 10.31 13.38
C ASP A 931 14.32 9.00 14.06
N ALA A 932 13.64 9.11 15.21
CA ALA A 932 13.08 7.96 15.91
C ALA A 932 11.84 7.41 15.19
N ALA A 933 11.01 8.29 14.62
CA ALA A 933 9.81 7.88 13.89
C ALA A 933 10.15 7.14 12.57
N PHE A 934 11.20 7.55 11.86
CA PHE A 934 11.67 6.86 10.67
C PHE A 934 12.49 5.61 11.01
N GLY A 935 13.27 5.61 12.10
CA GLY A 935 13.95 4.42 12.61
C GLY A 935 14.78 3.68 11.55
N SER A 936 14.42 2.42 11.27
CA SER A 936 15.09 1.57 10.26
C SER A 936 14.88 2.04 8.81
N LEU A 937 13.84 2.84 8.53
CA LEU A 937 13.51 3.33 7.18
C LEU A 937 14.58 4.23 6.57
N LEU A 938 15.43 4.85 7.40
CA LEU A 938 16.55 5.66 6.92
C LEU A 938 17.46 4.83 6.00
N THR A 939 17.60 3.53 6.25
CA THR A 939 18.36 2.62 5.38
C THR A 939 17.59 2.29 4.09
N THR A 940 16.28 2.01 4.17
CA THR A 940 15.42 1.79 3.00
C THR A 940 15.44 2.98 2.04
N LEU A 941 15.29 4.20 2.54
CA LEU A 941 15.37 5.43 1.73
C LEU A 941 16.78 5.72 1.20
N SER A 942 17.79 4.96 1.65
CA SER A 942 19.16 4.97 1.12
C SER A 942 19.38 3.94 0.01
N GLY A 943 18.51 2.95 -0.12
CA GLY A 943 18.74 1.67 -0.79
C GLY A 943 18.84 1.68 -2.32
N GLY A 944 18.94 2.85 -2.95
CA GLY A 944 19.11 2.96 -4.40
C GLY A 944 17.88 2.46 -5.18
N GLU A 945 18.12 1.86 -6.35
CA GLU A 945 17.09 1.56 -7.36
C GLU A 945 16.08 0.47 -6.95
N HIS A 946 16.34 -0.30 -5.88
CA HIS A 946 15.48 -1.40 -5.41
C HIS A 946 15.28 -1.36 -3.88
N ALA A 947 14.80 -0.24 -3.37
CA ALA A 947 14.49 -0.09 -1.94
C ALA A 947 13.30 -0.98 -1.52
N LEU A 948 13.47 -1.75 -0.44
CA LEU A 948 12.43 -2.59 0.15
C LEU A 948 11.99 -2.02 1.51
N LEU A 949 10.68 -1.81 1.65
CA LEU A 949 10.02 -1.43 2.89
C LEU A 949 9.63 -2.70 3.66
N ALA A 950 10.22 -2.93 4.82
CA ALA A 950 9.82 -4.02 5.70
C ALA A 950 8.52 -3.66 6.46
N VAL A 951 7.44 -4.39 6.19
CA VAL A 951 6.13 -4.15 6.82
C VAL A 951 5.77 -5.30 7.76
N PRO A 952 5.46 -5.06 9.05
CA PRO A 952 5.14 -6.13 9.97
C PRO A 952 3.79 -6.79 9.65
N THR A 953 3.71 -8.12 9.78
CA THR A 953 2.50 -8.94 9.61
C THR A 953 1.98 -9.49 10.95
N ALA A 954 0.70 -9.89 11.01
CA ALA A 954 0.05 -10.34 12.25
C ALA A 954 0.76 -11.56 12.89
N ASN A 955 1.52 -12.31 12.10
CA ASN A 955 2.29 -13.48 12.55
C ASN A 955 3.68 -13.11 13.10
N GLY A 956 4.00 -11.81 13.21
CA GLY A 956 5.29 -11.31 13.66
C GLY A 956 6.42 -11.38 12.62
N ILE A 957 6.09 -11.72 11.36
CA ILE A 957 7.04 -11.76 10.24
C ILE A 957 7.01 -10.41 9.51
N GLU A 958 8.16 -9.89 9.08
CA GLU A 958 8.22 -8.72 8.21
C GLU A 958 8.07 -9.14 6.73
N GLN A 959 7.09 -8.54 6.04
CA GLN A 959 6.91 -8.69 4.60
C GLN A 959 7.63 -7.56 3.87
N PRO A 960 8.60 -7.85 2.97
CA PRO A 960 9.24 -6.83 2.17
C PRO A 960 8.30 -6.34 1.06
N ILE A 961 8.06 -5.04 1.02
CA ILE A 961 7.26 -4.37 0.00
C ILE A 961 8.19 -3.48 -0.84
N PRO A 962 8.22 -3.66 -2.17
CA PRO A 962 9.07 -2.82 -3.02
C PRO A 962 8.59 -1.37 -3.04
N LEU A 963 9.52 -0.42 -2.92
CA LEU A 963 9.23 1.00 -3.02
C LEU A 963 9.27 1.43 -4.50
N PRO A 964 8.21 2.07 -5.05
CA PRO A 964 8.25 2.57 -6.42
C PRO A 964 9.41 3.54 -6.65
N ARG A 965 10.16 3.39 -7.76
CA ARG A 965 11.37 4.20 -8.01
C ARG A 965 11.09 5.70 -8.18
N ASP A 966 9.88 6.04 -8.58
CA ASP A 966 9.37 7.41 -8.72
C ASP A 966 8.68 7.94 -7.46
N PHE A 967 8.62 7.17 -6.37
CA PHE A 967 8.08 7.61 -5.09
C PHE A 967 8.97 8.66 -4.42
N ARG A 968 8.37 9.73 -3.89
CA ARG A 968 9.08 10.79 -3.17
C ARG A 968 8.35 11.20 -1.91
N ILE A 969 9.14 11.64 -0.94
CA ILE A 969 8.68 12.32 0.27
C ILE A 969 9.04 13.81 0.13
N ILE A 970 8.09 14.69 0.41
CA ILE A 970 8.35 16.13 0.53
C ILE A 970 8.02 16.56 1.96
N GLY A 971 9.04 16.98 2.71
CA GLY A 971 8.85 17.58 4.03
C GLY A 971 8.67 19.09 3.92
N THR A 972 7.92 19.69 4.84
CA THR A 972 7.91 21.15 5.04
C THR A 972 8.29 21.45 6.49
N LEU A 973 9.18 22.42 6.69
CA LEU A 973 9.59 22.86 8.02
C LEU A 973 9.59 24.37 8.16
N ASN A 974 9.30 24.83 9.37
CA ASN A 974 9.42 26.22 9.74
C ASN A 974 10.81 26.46 10.33
N SER A 975 11.67 27.17 9.62
CA SER A 975 13.08 27.37 10.00
C SER A 975 13.29 28.28 11.21
N PHE A 976 12.22 28.81 11.79
CA PHE A 976 12.27 29.85 12.81
C PHE A 976 11.69 29.45 14.16
N ASP A 977 11.18 28.22 14.30
CA ASP A 977 10.46 27.79 15.50
C ASP A 977 11.44 27.41 16.63
N ARG A 978 12.14 28.37 17.23
CA ARG A 978 13.20 28.08 18.22
C ARG A 978 12.76 27.28 19.46
N HIS A 979 11.46 27.14 19.70
CA HIS A 979 10.91 26.62 20.96
C HIS A 979 10.57 25.11 20.96
N PHE A 980 10.56 24.41 19.82
CA PHE A 980 10.12 23.00 19.75
C PHE A 980 10.79 22.17 18.65
N LEU A 981 12.07 22.42 18.33
CA LEU A 981 12.73 21.73 17.21
C LEU A 981 13.68 20.66 17.71
N ASN A 982 13.34 19.40 17.46
CA ASN A 982 14.32 18.33 17.45
C ASN A 982 15.38 18.65 16.38
N GLU A 983 16.66 18.65 16.77
CA GLU A 983 17.74 18.79 15.79
C GLU A 983 17.72 17.58 14.84
N MET A 984 17.65 17.85 13.54
CA MET A 984 17.62 16.78 12.53
C MET A 984 19.00 16.12 12.40
N SER A 985 19.05 14.78 12.45
CA SER A 985 20.31 14.04 12.30
C SER A 985 21.00 14.26 10.94
N GLU A 986 22.33 14.12 10.94
CA GLU A 986 23.15 14.12 9.71
C GLU A 986 22.77 12.97 8.75
N ALA A 987 22.25 11.86 9.29
CA ALA A 987 21.77 10.74 8.47
C ALA A 987 20.58 11.16 7.61
N LEU A 988 19.61 11.84 8.21
CA LEU A 988 18.45 12.36 7.51
C LEU A 988 18.82 13.47 6.52
N LYS A 989 19.75 14.37 6.90
CA LYS A 989 20.27 15.43 6.00
C LYS A 989 20.92 14.91 4.72
N ARG A 990 21.46 13.68 4.74
CA ARG A 990 22.01 13.03 3.54
C ARG A 990 20.93 12.51 2.58
N ARG A 991 19.71 12.28 3.05
CA ARG A 991 18.59 11.70 2.26
C ARG A 991 17.66 12.75 1.68
N PHE A 992 17.53 13.88 2.36
CA PHE A 992 16.71 15.00 1.93
C PHE A 992 17.57 16.16 1.44
N ASP A 993 17.20 16.76 0.31
CA ASP A 993 17.73 18.04 -0.10
C ASP A 993 16.90 19.17 0.53
N PHE A 994 17.57 20.08 1.24
CA PHE A 994 16.94 21.24 1.88
C PHE A 994 16.92 22.41 0.91
N ILE A 995 15.72 22.98 0.73
CA ILE A 995 15.47 24.09 -0.18
C ILE A 995 14.67 25.16 0.55
N ASP A 996 15.26 26.34 0.70
CA ASP A 996 14.61 27.47 1.35
C ASP A 996 13.62 28.16 0.40
N VAL A 997 12.39 28.34 0.90
CA VAL A 997 11.30 29.07 0.26
C VAL A 997 11.09 30.36 1.06
N LEU A 998 11.65 31.44 0.52
CA LEU A 998 11.59 32.78 1.10
C LEU A 998 10.32 33.51 0.64
N PRO A 999 9.91 34.60 1.32
CA PRO A 999 8.82 35.46 0.87
C PRO A 999 9.14 36.07 -0.51
N PRO A 1000 8.12 36.50 -1.27
CA PRO A 1000 8.31 37.18 -2.53
C PRO A 1000 9.27 38.37 -2.42
N HIS A 1001 10.05 38.61 -3.48
CA HIS A 1001 10.96 39.75 -3.51
C HIS A 1001 10.17 41.06 -3.45
N PRO A 1002 10.68 42.13 -2.79
CA PRO A 1002 9.98 43.41 -2.70
C PRO A 1002 9.55 44.04 -4.04
N ARG A 1003 10.11 43.60 -5.17
CA ARG A 1003 9.76 44.07 -6.52
C ARG A 1003 8.43 43.48 -7.03
N ASP A 1004 8.05 42.31 -6.49
CA ASP A 1004 6.82 41.61 -6.82
C ASP A 1004 5.67 42.01 -5.89
N GLU A 1005 5.89 42.97 -5.00
CA GLU A 1005 4.94 43.35 -3.95
C GLU A 1005 3.56 43.79 -4.48
N PRO A 1006 3.42 44.61 -5.55
CA PRO A 1006 2.09 44.91 -6.10
C PRO A 1006 1.31 43.66 -6.54
N TYR A 1007 2.03 42.62 -6.96
CA TYR A 1007 1.44 41.34 -7.33
C TYR A 1007 1.17 40.46 -6.12
N GLU A 1008 2.01 40.53 -5.08
CA GLU A 1008 1.78 39.87 -3.80
C GLU A 1008 0.51 40.39 -3.14
N GLN A 1009 0.31 41.71 -3.16
CA GLN A 1009 -0.94 42.38 -2.78
C GLN A 1009 -2.14 41.81 -3.52
N GLY A 1010 -2.06 41.76 -4.86
CA GLY A 1010 -3.13 41.23 -5.70
C GLY A 1010 -3.47 39.78 -5.35
N ILE A 1011 -2.48 38.90 -5.18
CA ILE A 1011 -2.72 37.50 -4.80
C ILE A 1011 -3.32 37.40 -3.39
N ALA A 1012 -2.82 38.18 -2.44
CA ALA A 1012 -3.32 38.15 -1.07
C ALA A 1012 -4.79 38.61 -0.99
N ILE A 1013 -5.13 39.70 -1.70
CA ILE A 1013 -6.51 40.19 -1.82
C ILE A 1013 -7.40 39.15 -2.54
N LYS A 1014 -6.94 38.58 -3.65
CA LYS A 1014 -7.66 37.53 -4.39
C LYS A 1014 -8.00 36.34 -3.49
N GLN A 1015 -7.04 35.85 -2.69
CA GLN A 1015 -7.28 34.73 -1.79
C GLN A 1015 -8.28 35.10 -0.67
N ALA A 1016 -8.20 36.32 -0.13
CA ALA A 1016 -9.16 36.79 0.87
C ALA A 1016 -10.59 36.89 0.29
N LEU A 1017 -10.75 37.53 -0.87
CA LEU A 1017 -12.03 37.62 -1.57
C LEU A 1017 -12.61 36.25 -1.92
N ARG A 1018 -11.77 35.30 -2.38
CA ARG A 1018 -12.21 33.94 -2.67
C ARG A 1018 -12.82 33.26 -1.45
N ARG A 1019 -12.22 33.43 -0.26
CA ARG A 1019 -12.72 32.84 0.99
C ARG A 1019 -14.02 33.50 1.45
N LEU A 1020 -14.11 34.83 1.36
CA LEU A 1020 -15.33 35.60 1.69
C LEU A 1020 -16.50 35.26 0.75
N ALA A 1021 -16.21 35.08 -0.54
CA ALA A 1021 -17.21 34.65 -1.53
C ALA A 1021 -17.72 33.24 -1.20
N ALA A 1022 -16.82 32.31 -0.87
CA ALA A 1022 -17.18 30.94 -0.52
C ALA A 1022 -18.00 30.84 0.78
N SER A 1023 -17.80 31.74 1.74
CA SER A 1023 -18.60 31.81 2.96
C SER A 1023 -19.94 32.53 2.80
N GLY A 1024 -20.20 33.14 1.63
CA GLY A 1024 -21.44 33.89 1.36
C GLY A 1024 -21.61 35.16 2.19
N LEU A 1025 -20.54 35.68 2.81
CA LEU A 1025 -20.61 36.84 3.73
C LEU A 1025 -20.67 38.19 2.99
N ALA A 1026 -20.28 38.23 1.72
CA ALA A 1026 -20.26 39.45 0.91
C ALA A 1026 -20.69 39.14 -0.54
N PRO A 1027 -21.29 40.12 -1.25
CA PRO A 1027 -21.76 39.94 -2.64
C PRO A 1027 -20.59 39.96 -3.64
N ILE A 1028 -19.64 39.05 -3.49
CA ILE A 1028 -18.44 38.96 -4.33
C ILE A 1028 -18.74 38.03 -5.51
N SER A 1029 -18.49 38.51 -6.72
CA SER A 1029 -18.62 37.73 -7.96
C SER A 1029 -17.25 37.33 -8.50
N SER A 1030 -17.17 36.15 -9.13
CA SER A 1030 -15.98 35.68 -9.83
C SER A 1030 -16.26 35.51 -11.33
N THR A 1031 -15.38 36.01 -12.19
CA THR A 1031 -15.53 35.95 -13.66
C THR A 1031 -14.24 35.52 -14.36
N GLY A 1032 -14.37 34.69 -15.41
CA GLY A 1032 -13.28 34.23 -16.27
C GLY A 1032 -12.41 33.10 -15.71
N GLU A 1033 -11.45 32.63 -16.52
CA GLU A 1033 -10.36 31.72 -16.14
C GLU A 1033 -9.03 32.25 -16.70
N PRO A 1034 -8.05 32.64 -15.86
CA PRO A 1034 -8.07 32.66 -14.40
C PRO A 1034 -9.13 33.61 -13.83
N ALA A 1035 -9.74 33.25 -12.69
CA ALA A 1035 -10.84 34.02 -12.12
C ALA A 1035 -10.39 35.41 -11.61
N ALA A 1036 -11.08 36.46 -12.07
CA ALA A 1036 -11.11 37.78 -11.46
C ALA A 1036 -12.19 37.82 -10.36
N TYR A 1037 -11.97 38.59 -9.29
CA TYR A 1037 -12.95 38.75 -8.21
C TYR A 1037 -13.36 40.22 -8.08
N THR A 1038 -14.66 40.46 -8.01
CA THR A 1038 -15.22 41.81 -7.92
C THR A 1038 -16.14 41.88 -6.70
N TRP A 1039 -15.81 42.77 -5.76
CA TRP A 1039 -16.71 43.21 -4.71
C TRP A 1039 -17.32 44.56 -5.14
N PRO A 1040 -18.60 44.60 -5.53
CA PRO A 1040 -19.24 45.79 -6.07
C PRO A 1040 -19.07 47.00 -5.15
N GLY A 1041 -18.56 48.11 -5.71
CA GLY A 1041 -18.36 49.38 -5.00
C GLY A 1041 -17.21 49.42 -3.99
N ILE A 1042 -16.53 48.29 -3.76
CA ILE A 1042 -15.43 48.21 -2.79
C ILE A 1042 -14.10 48.05 -3.52
N LEU A 1043 -13.85 46.89 -4.14
CA LEU A 1043 -12.59 46.64 -4.85
C LEU A 1043 -12.74 45.53 -5.89
N THR A 1044 -11.86 45.56 -6.89
CA THR A 1044 -11.74 44.52 -7.92
C THR A 1044 -10.31 44.03 -8.00
N VAL A 1045 -10.12 42.71 -8.14
CA VAL A 1045 -8.83 42.10 -8.41
C VAL A 1045 -8.90 41.31 -9.71
N ARG A 1046 -7.95 41.57 -10.63
CA ARG A 1046 -7.93 40.99 -11.97
C ARG A 1046 -6.59 40.33 -12.25
N PRO A 1047 -6.58 39.19 -12.95
CA PRO A 1047 -5.34 38.64 -13.49
C PRO A 1047 -4.89 39.48 -14.71
N GLY A 1048 -3.59 39.66 -14.83
CA GLY A 1048 -2.91 40.15 -16.02
C GLY A 1048 -1.76 39.22 -16.40
N ASP A 1049 -1.37 39.24 -17.67
CA ASP A 1049 -0.16 38.55 -18.14
C ASP A 1049 1.01 39.53 -18.15
N VAL A 1050 2.04 39.23 -17.35
CA VAL A 1050 3.28 39.99 -17.29
C VAL A 1050 4.42 39.05 -17.65
N GLN A 1051 4.98 39.22 -18.86
CA GLN A 1051 6.08 38.41 -19.40
C GLN A 1051 5.78 36.91 -19.46
N GLY A 1052 4.54 36.53 -19.78
CA GLY A 1052 4.13 35.13 -19.82
C GLY A 1052 3.96 34.54 -18.42
N ARG A 1053 3.57 35.34 -17.42
CA ARG A 1053 3.28 34.91 -16.04
C ARG A 1053 2.01 35.57 -15.56
N ILE A 1054 1.17 34.81 -14.86
CA ILE A 1054 -0.09 35.34 -14.31
C ILE A 1054 0.25 36.20 -13.09
N ARG A 1055 -0.16 37.47 -13.13
CA ARG A 1055 0.05 38.42 -12.04
C ARG A 1055 -1.25 39.14 -11.73
N TYR A 1056 -1.66 39.12 -10.47
CA TYR A 1056 -2.88 39.78 -10.05
C TYR A 1056 -2.61 41.22 -9.67
N THR A 1057 -3.45 42.12 -10.16
CA THR A 1057 -3.47 43.53 -9.77
C THR A 1057 -4.85 43.89 -9.26
N TRP A 1058 -4.91 44.78 -8.29
CA TRP A 1058 -6.15 45.21 -7.67
C TRP A 1058 -6.41 46.70 -7.94
N HIS A 1059 -7.68 47.09 -7.89
CA HIS A 1059 -8.13 48.46 -8.08
C HIS A 1059 -9.34 48.74 -7.17
N SER A 1060 -9.40 49.95 -6.64
CA SER A 1060 -10.48 50.46 -5.77
C SER A 1060 -10.64 51.95 -6.02
N ASP A 1061 -11.89 52.40 -6.17
CA ASP A 1061 -12.25 53.83 -6.18
C ASP A 1061 -12.46 54.38 -4.76
N ASN A 1062 -12.47 53.51 -3.75
CA ASN A 1062 -12.57 53.90 -2.34
C ASN A 1062 -11.20 54.37 -1.82
N ALA A 1063 -11.07 55.68 -1.61
CA ALA A 1063 -9.84 56.32 -1.13
C ALA A 1063 -9.48 55.93 0.31
N GLU A 1064 -10.46 55.71 1.18
CA GLU A 1064 -10.23 55.31 2.57
C GLU A 1064 -9.65 53.89 2.61
N LEU A 1065 -10.26 52.96 1.88
CA LEU A 1065 -9.72 51.61 1.71
C LEU A 1065 -8.30 51.64 1.13
N HIS A 1066 -8.05 52.46 0.10
CA HIS A 1066 -6.71 52.57 -0.49
C HIS A 1066 -5.66 52.98 0.54
N ALA A 1067 -5.96 53.99 1.36
CA ALA A 1067 -5.08 54.45 2.44
C ALA A 1067 -4.91 53.41 3.55
N THR A 1068 -5.95 52.66 3.89
CA THR A 1068 -5.89 51.55 4.86
C THR A 1068 -4.99 50.42 4.35
N LEU A 1069 -5.15 49.98 3.10
CA LEU A 1069 -4.30 48.94 2.51
C LEU A 1069 -2.84 49.42 2.38
N ALA A 1070 -2.62 50.70 2.04
CA ALA A 1070 -1.27 51.29 2.02
C ALA A 1070 -0.62 51.26 3.41
N SER A 1071 -1.36 51.66 4.45
CA SER A 1071 -0.89 51.62 5.85
C SER A 1071 -0.53 50.21 6.30
N PHE A 1072 -1.37 49.22 5.96
CA PHE A 1072 -1.06 47.81 6.21
C PHE A 1072 0.28 47.41 5.59
N TRP A 1073 0.51 47.71 4.31
CA TRP A 1073 1.75 47.30 3.63
C TRP A 1073 2.98 48.05 4.14
N GLN A 1074 2.85 49.31 4.53
CA GLN A 1074 3.92 50.05 5.20
C GLN A 1074 4.35 49.35 6.51
N ILE A 1075 3.39 48.97 7.36
CA ILE A 1075 3.66 48.22 8.60
C ILE A 1075 4.24 46.84 8.31
N PHE A 1076 3.64 46.09 7.37
CA PHE A 1076 4.09 44.75 7.01
C PHE A 1076 5.52 44.74 6.45
N ARG A 1077 5.87 45.76 5.65
CA ARG A 1077 7.23 46.01 5.15
C ARG A 1077 8.21 46.34 6.28
N ALA A 1078 7.80 47.12 7.28
CA ALA A 1078 8.63 47.43 8.44
C ALA A 1078 8.91 46.18 9.28
N ILE A 1079 7.89 45.35 9.52
CA ILE A 1079 8.04 44.05 10.21
C ILE A 1079 9.02 43.14 9.45
N ARG A 1080 8.92 43.09 8.12
CA ARG A 1080 9.79 42.27 7.24
C ARG A 1080 11.29 42.60 7.30
N ILE A 1081 11.68 43.75 7.87
CA ILE A 1081 13.08 44.09 8.12
C ILE A 1081 13.69 43.13 9.15
N PHE A 1082 12.94 42.82 10.22
CA PHE A 1082 13.41 42.02 11.34
C PHE A 1082 12.85 40.59 11.33
N ARG A 1083 11.65 40.40 10.76
CA ARG A 1083 10.97 39.11 10.69
C ARG A 1083 10.43 38.83 9.30
N GLN A 1084 10.99 37.83 8.63
CA GLN A 1084 10.43 37.38 7.36
C GLN A 1084 9.05 36.74 7.58
N LEU A 1085 8.03 37.29 6.93
CA LEU A 1085 6.66 36.78 6.94
C LEU A 1085 6.21 36.56 5.50
N GLY A 1086 5.63 35.41 5.18
CA GLY A 1086 5.15 35.11 3.84
C GLY A 1086 3.75 35.66 3.53
N THR A 1087 3.33 35.50 2.28
CA THR A 1087 2.06 36.02 1.73
C THR A 1087 0.83 35.55 2.50
N ALA A 1088 0.84 34.35 3.11
CA ALA A 1088 -0.30 33.85 3.87
C ALA A 1088 -0.63 34.72 5.11
N GLN A 1089 0.37 35.40 5.68
CA GLN A 1089 0.14 36.33 6.79
C GLN A 1089 -0.60 37.58 6.31
N ALA A 1090 -0.27 38.09 5.11
CA ALA A 1090 -1.03 39.17 4.49
C ALA A 1090 -2.46 38.75 4.14
N VAL A 1091 -2.64 37.51 3.67
CA VAL A 1091 -3.98 36.93 3.42
C VAL A 1091 -4.80 36.89 4.72
N ALA A 1092 -4.21 36.48 5.85
CA ALA A 1092 -4.89 36.46 7.13
C ALA A 1092 -5.34 37.85 7.58
N VAL A 1093 -4.46 38.86 7.47
CA VAL A 1093 -4.81 40.26 7.77
C VAL A 1093 -5.96 40.73 6.87
N TYR A 1094 -5.92 40.46 5.56
CA TYR A 1094 -7.00 40.86 4.66
C TYR A 1094 -8.33 40.18 4.94
N ILE A 1095 -8.33 38.90 5.28
CA ILE A 1095 -9.56 38.20 5.68
C ILE A 1095 -10.18 38.88 6.90
N ASN A 1096 -9.38 39.13 7.93
CA ASN A 1096 -9.85 39.77 9.16
C ASN A 1096 -10.33 41.20 8.90
N LEU A 1097 -9.56 41.99 8.14
CA LEU A 1097 -9.89 43.37 7.77
C LEU A 1097 -11.21 43.45 7.00
N PHE A 1098 -11.38 42.64 5.95
CA PHE A 1098 -12.60 42.65 5.16
C PHE A 1098 -13.79 42.12 5.95
N THR A 1099 -13.59 41.12 6.82
CA THR A 1099 -14.64 40.58 7.69
C THR A 1099 -15.07 41.62 8.74
N GLY A 1100 -14.13 42.33 9.36
CA GLY A 1100 -14.42 43.44 10.28
C GLY A 1100 -15.26 44.53 9.62
N TYR A 1101 -14.92 44.90 8.38
CA TYR A 1101 -15.73 45.85 7.60
C TYR A 1101 -17.15 45.33 7.32
N VAL A 1102 -17.32 44.05 6.93
CA VAL A 1102 -18.65 43.43 6.76
C VAL A 1102 -19.47 43.47 8.06
N LEU A 1103 -18.81 43.37 9.22
CA LEU A 1103 -19.43 43.47 10.55
C LEU A 1103 -19.71 44.91 11.00
N GLY A 1104 -19.40 45.92 10.18
CA GLY A 1104 -19.70 47.33 10.45
C GLY A 1104 -18.59 48.13 11.14
N MET A 1105 -17.37 47.59 11.24
CA MET A 1105 -16.21 48.36 11.71
C MET A 1105 -15.79 49.39 10.67
N THR A 1106 -15.20 50.51 11.12
CA THR A 1106 -14.49 51.43 10.21
C THR A 1106 -13.24 50.76 9.65
N TRP A 1107 -12.70 51.23 8.51
CA TRP A 1107 -11.51 50.62 7.92
C TRP A 1107 -10.29 50.68 8.84
N ALA A 1108 -10.12 51.77 9.59
CA ALA A 1108 -9.04 51.92 10.56
C ALA A 1108 -9.17 50.96 11.76
N GLU A 1109 -10.37 50.80 12.33
CA GLU A 1109 -10.63 49.84 13.40
C GLU A 1109 -10.47 48.39 12.93
N ALA A 1110 -10.95 48.08 11.72
CA ALA A 1110 -10.81 46.76 11.12
C ALA A 1110 -9.34 46.41 10.82
N LEU A 1111 -8.53 47.37 10.38
CA LEU A 1111 -7.10 47.15 10.19
C LEU A 1111 -6.37 46.92 11.51
N ASP A 1112 -6.64 47.73 12.53
CA ASP A 1112 -6.01 47.61 13.84
C ASP A 1112 -6.29 46.25 14.49
N THR A 1113 -7.56 45.82 14.51
CA THR A 1113 -7.95 44.49 15.02
C THR A 1113 -7.35 43.36 14.17
N ALA A 1114 -7.34 43.49 12.84
CA ALA A 1114 -6.75 42.49 11.96
C ALA A 1114 -5.23 42.32 12.19
N LEU A 1115 -4.49 43.42 12.40
CA LEU A 1115 -3.07 43.38 12.75
C LEU A 1115 -2.84 42.74 14.12
N ALA A 1116 -3.65 43.11 15.12
CA ALA A 1116 -3.58 42.56 16.47
C ALA A 1116 -3.80 41.04 16.49
N ASP A 1117 -4.77 40.55 15.73
CA ASP A 1117 -5.15 39.13 15.72
C ASP A 1117 -4.26 38.28 14.81
N ALA A 1118 -3.77 38.81 13.68
CA ALA A 1118 -3.01 38.02 12.73
C ALA A 1118 -1.49 38.12 12.92
N LEU A 1119 -0.96 39.28 13.36
CA LEU A 1119 0.48 39.53 13.38
C LEU A 1119 1.09 39.65 14.77
N ALA A 1120 0.35 40.09 15.80
CA ALA A 1120 0.95 40.40 17.11
C ALA A 1120 1.74 39.23 17.71
N ASP A 1121 1.19 38.01 17.69
CA ASP A 1121 1.86 36.81 18.22
C ASP A 1121 3.15 36.48 17.44
N GLN A 1122 3.20 36.80 16.14
CA GLN A 1122 4.40 36.59 15.33
C GLN A 1122 5.56 37.51 15.73
N LEU A 1123 5.27 38.60 16.46
CA LEU A 1123 6.26 39.58 16.92
C LEU A 1123 6.88 39.21 18.28
N GLN A 1124 6.36 38.20 18.98
CA GLN A 1124 6.93 37.70 20.24
C GLN A 1124 8.38 37.20 20.08
N VAL A 1125 8.73 36.71 18.88
CA VAL A 1125 10.07 36.18 18.57
C VAL A 1125 11.09 37.31 18.32
N LEU A 1126 10.62 38.55 18.12
CA LEU A 1126 11.50 39.70 17.93
C LEU A 1126 12.18 40.09 19.25
N THR A 1127 13.39 40.60 19.14
CA THR A 1127 14.08 41.19 20.28
C THR A 1127 13.42 42.50 20.71
N ARG A 1128 13.63 42.90 21.96
CA ARG A 1128 13.03 44.12 22.52
C ARG A 1128 13.40 45.38 21.74
N ASP A 1129 14.62 45.46 21.19
CA ASP A 1129 15.04 46.60 20.34
C ASP A 1129 14.31 46.65 19.00
N GLU A 1130 14.05 45.50 18.38
CA GLU A 1130 13.28 45.39 17.15
C GLU A 1130 11.81 45.74 17.39
N GLN A 1131 11.22 45.26 18.49
CA GLN A 1131 9.85 45.62 18.88
C GLN A 1131 9.71 47.13 19.15
N ARG A 1132 10.64 47.74 19.90
CA ARG A 1132 10.67 49.20 20.13
C ARG A 1132 10.86 50.00 18.83
N THR A 1133 11.60 49.46 17.87
CA THR A 1133 11.76 50.07 16.55
C THR A 1133 10.44 50.07 15.78
N LEU A 1134 9.66 48.98 15.85
CA LEU A 1134 8.33 48.91 15.24
C LEU A 1134 7.32 49.83 15.94
N ASP A 1135 7.34 49.91 17.27
CA ASP A 1135 6.50 50.84 18.05
C ASP A 1135 6.80 52.30 17.65
N ALA A 1136 8.08 52.69 17.62
CA ALA A 1136 8.50 54.01 17.15
C ALA A 1136 8.10 54.28 15.69
N TYR A 1137 8.13 53.26 14.82
CA TYR A 1137 7.70 53.40 13.43
C TYR A 1137 6.20 53.68 13.34
N VAL A 1138 5.38 52.91 14.07
CA VAL A 1138 3.93 53.10 14.06
C VAL A 1138 3.55 54.49 14.59
N GLU A 1139 4.26 54.99 15.61
CA GLU A 1139 3.99 56.31 16.21
C GLU A 1139 4.52 57.49 15.37
N HIS A 1140 5.65 57.33 14.68
CA HIS A 1140 6.37 58.42 14.01
C HIS A 1140 6.56 58.25 12.50
N ALA A 1141 5.80 57.39 11.82
CA ALA A 1141 5.93 57.14 10.37
C ALA A 1141 5.88 58.41 9.48
N ALA A 1142 5.10 59.42 9.90
CA ALA A 1142 4.98 60.70 9.20
C ALA A 1142 6.05 61.74 9.59
N HIS A 1143 6.85 61.48 10.64
CA HIS A 1143 7.78 62.45 11.23
C HIS A 1143 9.20 61.88 11.28
N ALA A 1144 9.92 61.98 10.16
CA ALA A 1144 11.26 61.40 9.99
C ALA A 1144 12.26 61.83 11.08
N ASP A 1145 12.22 63.09 11.52
CA ASP A 1145 13.11 63.60 12.57
C ASP A 1145 12.83 62.93 13.93
N GLN A 1146 11.55 62.75 14.28
CA GLN A 1146 11.15 62.10 15.54
C GLN A 1146 11.48 60.61 15.52
N PHE A 1147 11.21 59.93 14.40
CA PHE A 1147 11.58 58.54 14.23
C PHE A 1147 13.11 58.36 14.32
N SER A 1148 13.90 59.20 13.64
CA SER A 1148 15.36 59.13 13.69
C SER A 1148 15.90 59.37 15.10
N ALA A 1149 15.30 60.28 15.87
CA ALA A 1149 15.65 60.51 17.26
C ALA A 1149 15.36 59.26 18.13
N ALA A 1150 14.20 58.62 17.93
CA ALA A 1150 13.84 57.39 18.63
C ALA A 1150 14.80 56.23 18.32
N ILE A 1151 15.14 56.01 17.04
CA ILE A 1151 16.10 54.98 16.64
C ILE A 1151 17.50 55.27 17.21
N THR A 1152 17.92 56.53 17.23
CA THR A 1152 19.21 56.91 17.83
C THR A 1152 19.25 56.59 19.32
N ALA A 1153 18.16 56.83 20.05
CA ALA A 1153 18.05 56.49 21.47
C ALA A 1153 18.10 54.97 21.69
N ILE A 1154 17.33 54.19 20.92
CA ILE A 1154 17.36 52.71 20.97
C ILE A 1154 18.77 52.20 20.68
N PHE A 1155 19.42 52.70 19.62
CA PHE A 1155 20.74 52.28 19.17
C PHE A 1155 21.84 52.58 20.20
N ALA A 1156 21.74 53.70 20.92
CA ALA A 1156 22.68 54.07 21.97
C ALA A 1156 22.68 53.05 23.14
N GLU A 1157 21.53 52.48 23.46
CA GLU A 1157 21.37 51.46 24.52
C GLU A 1157 21.87 50.07 24.11
N LEU A 1158 22.07 49.80 22.80
CA LEU A 1158 22.47 48.50 22.31
C LEU A 1158 23.94 48.16 22.60
N PRO A 1159 24.26 46.93 23.01
CA PRO A 1159 25.64 46.41 23.03
C PRO A 1159 26.28 46.37 21.64
N SER A 1160 27.61 46.43 21.57
CA SER A 1160 28.37 46.47 20.31
C SER A 1160 28.02 45.32 19.34
N GLY A 1161 27.93 44.08 19.81
CA GLY A 1161 27.54 42.94 18.98
C GLY A 1161 26.09 43.01 18.46
N ARG A 1162 25.18 43.60 19.23
CA ARG A 1162 23.78 43.78 18.84
C ARG A 1162 23.62 44.90 17.80
N ARG A 1163 24.39 45.99 17.93
CA ARG A 1163 24.44 47.08 16.93
C ARG A 1163 24.77 46.57 15.53
N VAL A 1164 25.77 45.70 15.41
CA VAL A 1164 26.16 45.06 14.14
C VAL A 1164 24.99 44.28 13.53
N THR A 1165 24.30 43.48 14.33
CA THR A 1165 23.15 42.67 13.85
C THR A 1165 21.98 43.58 13.41
N PHE A 1166 21.71 44.64 14.16
CA PHE A 1166 20.68 45.62 13.84
C PHE A 1166 20.97 46.36 12.52
N LEU A 1167 22.20 46.88 12.35
CA LEU A 1167 22.63 47.54 11.12
C LEU A 1167 22.65 46.59 9.92
N TYR A 1168 23.00 45.32 10.14
CA TYR A 1168 22.93 44.30 9.09
C TYR A 1168 21.50 44.09 8.59
N ALA A 1169 20.51 44.02 9.48
CA ALA A 1169 19.10 43.89 9.11
C ALA A 1169 18.62 45.08 8.26
N LEU A 1170 18.97 46.32 8.68
CA LEU A 1170 18.65 47.53 7.92
C LEU A 1170 19.33 47.54 6.54
N ARG A 1171 20.62 47.22 6.48
CA ARG A 1171 21.37 47.15 5.23
C ARG A 1171 20.80 46.12 4.27
N ALA A 1172 20.49 44.91 4.75
CA ALA A 1172 19.90 43.86 3.94
C ALA A 1172 18.54 44.27 3.37
N ALA A 1173 17.68 44.90 4.18
CA ALA A 1173 16.38 45.40 3.73
C ALA A 1173 16.53 46.50 2.67
N ASP A 1174 17.47 47.43 2.87
CA ASP A 1174 17.78 48.51 1.93
C ASP A 1174 18.31 47.96 0.60
N GLN A 1175 19.25 47.01 0.64
CA GLN A 1175 19.79 46.35 -0.55
C GLN A 1175 18.72 45.59 -1.33
N GLN A 1176 17.81 44.88 -0.66
CA GLN A 1176 16.74 44.15 -1.33
C GLN A 1176 15.75 45.06 -2.06
N ARG A 1177 15.50 46.28 -1.55
CA ARG A 1177 14.57 47.22 -2.18
C ARG A 1177 15.23 48.10 -3.23
N ASN A 1178 16.40 48.65 -2.90
CA ASN A 1178 17.05 49.69 -3.68
C ASN A 1178 18.24 49.16 -4.51
N GLY A 1179 18.58 47.88 -4.40
CA GLY A 1179 19.68 47.23 -5.12
C GLY A 1179 21.07 47.50 -4.54
N SER A 1180 21.24 48.59 -3.78
CA SER A 1180 22.47 48.94 -3.06
C SER A 1180 22.15 49.58 -1.71
N SER A 1181 23.13 49.60 -0.81
CA SER A 1181 23.00 50.27 0.49
C SER A 1181 24.35 50.84 0.93
N ASP A 1182 24.32 52.06 1.44
CA ASP A 1182 25.44 52.81 2.02
C ASP A 1182 25.53 52.64 3.55
N ILE A 1183 24.70 51.76 4.15
CA ILE A 1183 24.71 51.51 5.60
C ILE A 1183 25.93 50.66 5.97
N GLU A 1184 26.80 51.20 6.82
CA GLU A 1184 27.99 50.51 7.32
C GLU A 1184 27.67 49.64 8.54
N VAL A 1185 27.82 48.31 8.40
CA VAL A 1185 27.42 47.32 9.43
C VAL A 1185 28.28 47.39 10.69
N ASN A 1186 29.54 47.81 10.57
CA ASN A 1186 30.48 47.91 11.70
C ASN A 1186 30.54 49.32 12.30
N SER A 1187 29.61 50.21 11.94
CA SER A 1187 29.59 51.58 12.47
C SER A 1187 29.23 51.61 13.96
N SER A 1188 29.90 52.49 14.71
CA SER A 1188 29.55 52.79 16.09
C SER A 1188 28.44 53.83 16.23
N THR A 1189 28.09 54.53 15.13
CA THR A 1189 27.06 55.57 15.10
C THR A 1189 25.73 55.01 14.59
N ALA A 1190 24.63 55.63 15.03
CA ALA A 1190 23.30 55.29 14.51
C ALA A 1190 23.20 55.64 13.00
N PRO A 1191 22.28 54.99 12.25
CA PRO A 1191 22.02 55.33 10.85
C PRO A 1191 21.57 56.78 10.68
N GLU A 1192 21.93 57.38 9.54
CA GLU A 1192 21.51 58.75 9.23
C GLU A 1192 19.99 58.84 8.97
N PRO A 1193 19.35 59.99 9.23
CA PRO A 1193 17.92 60.18 8.98
C PRO A 1193 17.50 59.83 7.54
N ALA A 1194 18.35 60.15 6.55
CA ALA A 1194 18.09 59.82 5.14
C ALA A 1194 18.12 58.30 4.87
N GLN A 1195 18.99 57.56 5.55
CA GLN A 1195 19.06 56.10 5.46
C GLN A 1195 17.79 55.47 6.06
N LEU A 1196 17.37 55.95 7.23
CA LEU A 1196 16.14 55.47 7.90
C LEU A 1196 14.89 55.79 7.09
N ALA A 1197 14.77 57.02 6.56
CA ALA A 1197 13.67 57.43 5.71
C ALA A 1197 13.53 56.53 4.47
N ARG A 1198 14.67 56.16 3.86
CA ARG A 1198 14.71 55.26 2.70
C ARG A 1198 14.35 53.81 3.06
N VAL A 1199 14.88 53.27 4.17
CA VAL A 1199 14.63 51.88 4.60
C VAL A 1199 13.17 51.67 4.99
N PHE A 1200 12.61 52.60 5.77
CA PHE A 1200 11.26 52.50 6.32
C PHE A 1200 10.18 53.18 5.47
N ALA A 1201 10.57 53.86 4.38
CA ALA A 1201 9.68 54.64 3.52
C ALA A 1201 8.83 55.66 4.31
N LEU A 1202 9.50 56.50 5.10
CA LEU A 1202 8.86 57.52 5.95
C LEU A 1202 8.24 58.64 5.09
N GLY A 1203 7.09 59.18 5.51
CA GLY A 1203 6.49 60.35 4.89
C GLY A 1203 4.96 60.39 4.83
N GLU A 1204 4.29 59.24 4.98
CA GLU A 1204 2.81 59.17 5.03
C GLU A 1204 2.32 58.79 6.43
N PRO A 1205 1.19 59.35 6.89
CA PRO A 1205 0.57 58.94 8.14
C PRO A 1205 -0.10 57.58 8.01
N LEU A 1206 0.08 56.73 9.02
CA LEU A 1206 -0.58 55.42 9.11
C LEU A 1206 -2.03 55.60 9.59
N GLN A 1207 -2.97 54.93 8.93
CA GLN A 1207 -4.37 54.88 9.35
C GLN A 1207 -4.58 53.85 10.47
N LEU A 1208 -4.08 54.17 11.67
CA LEU A 1208 -4.35 53.42 12.89
C LEU A 1208 -4.92 54.33 13.97
N PRO A 1209 -5.84 53.81 14.81
CA PRO A 1209 -6.29 54.53 15.98
C PRO A 1209 -5.11 54.71 16.96
N PRO A 1210 -4.91 55.91 17.55
CA PRO A 1210 -3.76 56.20 18.41
C PRO A 1210 -3.71 55.36 19.70
N ALA A 1211 -4.82 54.74 20.10
CA ALA A 1211 -4.91 53.78 21.20
C ALA A 1211 -5.50 52.43 20.72
N GLY A 1212 -5.03 51.95 19.57
CA GLY A 1212 -5.46 50.70 18.96
C GLY A 1212 -4.99 49.43 19.70
N ALA A 1213 -5.71 48.34 19.47
CA ALA A 1213 -5.42 47.01 19.98
C ALA A 1213 -4.04 46.50 19.54
N PHE A 1214 -3.62 46.80 18.31
CA PHE A 1214 -2.31 46.35 17.81
C PHE A 1214 -1.16 47.03 18.56
N LEU A 1215 -1.23 48.36 18.72
CA LEU A 1215 -0.27 49.15 19.49
C LEU A 1215 -0.25 48.72 20.96
N SER A 1216 -1.42 48.48 21.56
CA SER A 1216 -1.49 47.97 22.94
C SER A 1216 -0.76 46.64 23.08
N ARG A 1217 -1.06 45.65 22.23
CA ARG A 1217 -0.38 44.35 22.26
C ARG A 1217 1.12 44.46 22.02
N LEU A 1218 1.56 45.29 21.06
CA LEU A 1218 2.99 45.50 20.81
C LEU A 1218 3.70 46.08 22.04
N ARG A 1219 3.08 47.04 22.72
CA ARG A 1219 3.62 47.65 23.96
C ARG A 1219 3.59 46.69 25.14
N ASP A 1220 2.58 45.83 25.23
CA ASP A 1220 2.53 44.75 26.22
C ASP A 1220 3.71 43.79 26.03
N LEU A 1221 3.99 43.38 24.79
CA LEU A 1221 5.17 42.55 24.45
C LEU A 1221 6.51 43.23 24.80
N ILE A 1222 6.63 44.55 24.61
CA ILE A 1222 7.83 45.32 25.00
C ILE A 1222 7.99 45.38 26.53
N GLY A 1223 6.86 45.39 27.24
CA GLY A 1223 6.76 45.48 28.70
C GLY A 1223 6.99 44.15 29.41
N GLU A 1224 6.72 43.02 28.76
CA GLU A 1224 7.08 41.69 29.21
C GLU A 1224 8.61 41.60 29.34
N ARG A 1225 9.13 41.71 30.58
CA ARG A 1225 10.49 41.29 30.90
C ARG A 1225 10.52 39.79 30.64
N GLY A 1226 11.18 39.39 29.55
CA GLY A 1226 11.20 38.01 29.05
C GLY A 1226 11.40 36.97 30.15
N LEU A 1227 10.75 35.81 29.94
CA LEU A 1227 11.07 34.55 30.60
C LEU A 1227 12.57 34.23 30.50
#